data_AF-A0A2E4ZX43-F1
#
_entry.id   AF-A0A2E4ZX43-F1
#
_cell.length_a   1.000
_cell.length_b   1.000
_cell.length_c   1.000
_cell.angle_alpha   90.00
_cell.angle_beta   90.00
_cell.angle_gamma   90.00
#
_symmetry.space_group_name_H-M   'P 1'
#
loop_
_entity.id
_entity.type
_entity.pdbx_description
1 polymer ?
#
loop_
_entity_poly.entity_id
_entity_poly.type
_entity_poly.pdbx_seq_one_letter_code
_entity_poly.pdbx_strand_id
1 'polypeptide(L)'
;MIQLEMNRFPTLFVILALGLLAFALQGIAADTYHQWTDVKGRTITATFVKADDKIVTVRMQGKLANIPIADLSPESRDMLGKLFSGNKDTPSLDRNAFLDWTDKKGRTIRAKLVKIVADNLTIELEGSLYDLPIAQLSAETQALTKTLASPTQKPAAPKPVTKADEPQEWKDVNGKPIQARFIKLSGETLTIEMNGQNFDLPLARLSPDSQALARQIADKANPAPDKSQSEKPSDEQIAKAMENGPPDQAEITIALNQGVEYFRALAAKDEEGMFYPPIRKRKVIGHVDKKVMYRKIVVQIPVFEWTTINKEVVRNVKVGDSGAVTVKKKVKVPVRVRGKQTGTRPQNRLVRDKNGTIEKIHKIPQYGPGGTVEWKSGQLGQNALVVYALIKSGVDPFDELVTRPLESFSYLYNTFGLPDSTWDLAWSICAFASSGQEDYRKLATEMAAKLAGAQVKSGQAAGLWGPVGLDTELLGAILSASAETGAEYLRFKEKFDENKKEYDENKMKDALELVRRTNNLKGRYTMTAKENSVYFRVPLKDEGFSETQGQVFNFIAFPLYLYNQTTVDLETTAVVLHALSVASSEGVLPKETTTLRPKGSRQTLGRPRSLSQVLASAMSAIAKGQSKDGSFHQLNFHQPVNDFDKSLLIQGVPAAPDTFPKLESPTTIVSTAQGLASFNAIGAIAGEQAASRYARNLQAASKRMAEYLPTALFVDTKQTIASSLFGPYDFALAFSIPNSKQDLRTWRDQKGKGIRGILKKLQGDRIVMEKEGRDYRFPLSILSEEDQERVREWASQGAQSAKLAIPLIRFLVDGQGKDGAWRNTSRSKSLISSSMRTRSTMLPEYTGRGFDWAQAWVLPARWNNSYYPTPAGIVPTSYAMLALSNAMEYALEPEVDESPDDTPPGDIKTQPENLPDQQAVVQPE
;
A
#
# COMPACT_ATOMS: atom_id res chain seq x y z
N MET A 1 14.39 -28.77 -58.20
CA MET A 1 15.74 -28.96 -57.65
C MET A 1 15.64 -28.62 -56.16
N ILE A 2 15.62 -29.55 -55.18
CA ILE A 2 16.59 -30.64 -54.88
C ILE A 2 17.89 -29.99 -54.34
N GLN A 3 18.03 -29.79 -53.01
CA GLN A 3 18.69 -30.66 -51.99
C GLN A 3 20.25 -30.51 -52.01
N LEU A 4 21.08 -30.77 -50.98
CA LEU A 4 20.97 -31.60 -49.75
C LEU A 4 21.96 -31.13 -48.62
N GLU A 5 21.59 -31.29 -47.34
CA GLU A 5 22.36 -31.71 -46.12
C GLU A 5 23.67 -31.10 -45.47
N MET A 6 23.61 -31.02 -44.11
CA MET A 6 24.50 -31.51 -43.00
C MET A 6 25.92 -30.98 -42.58
N ASN A 7 25.95 -30.46 -41.33
CA ASN A 7 26.73 -30.87 -40.11
C ASN A 7 28.26 -30.58 -39.82
N ARG A 8 28.47 -30.00 -38.61
CA ARG A 8 29.41 -30.36 -37.48
C ARG A 8 30.81 -29.72 -37.24
N PHE A 9 31.10 -29.52 -35.94
CA PHE A 9 32.32 -29.06 -35.22
C PHE A 9 33.42 -30.16 -35.08
N PRO A 10 34.75 -29.89 -34.88
CA PRO A 10 35.33 -29.72 -33.50
C PRO A 10 36.76 -29.10 -33.31
N THR A 11 37.21 -28.89 -32.06
CA THR A 11 38.61 -29.12 -31.54
C THR A 11 38.74 -28.82 -30.02
N LEU A 12 39.56 -29.56 -29.23
CA LEU A 12 39.72 -29.44 -27.74
C LEU A 12 40.83 -30.39 -27.15
N PHE A 13 41.46 -30.14 -25.97
CA PHE A 13 42.26 -31.16 -25.19
C PHE A 13 43.57 -30.74 -24.47
N VAL A 14 44.21 -31.68 -23.69
CA VAL A 14 45.40 -31.62 -22.77
C VAL A 14 45.05 -31.29 -21.28
N ILE A 15 45.49 -31.97 -20.18
CA ILE A 15 46.04 -33.34 -19.88
C ILE A 15 45.86 -33.71 -18.34
N LEU A 16 46.66 -34.61 -17.69
CA LEU A 16 46.32 -35.40 -16.46
C LEU A 16 47.42 -35.52 -15.32
N ALA A 17 47.19 -36.38 -14.29
CA ALA A 17 48.09 -36.89 -13.19
C ALA A 17 48.34 -35.99 -11.93
N LEU A 18 48.81 -36.39 -10.71
CA LEU A 18 48.91 -37.61 -9.81
C LEU A 18 49.37 -37.12 -8.37
N GLY A 19 49.47 -37.84 -7.23
CA GLY A 19 49.10 -39.20 -6.75
C GLY A 19 49.64 -39.56 -5.30
N LEU A 20 48.85 -40.32 -4.49
CA LEU A 20 49.11 -41.15 -3.26
C LEU A 20 50.13 -40.80 -2.12
N LEU A 21 49.66 -40.60 -0.86
CA LEU A 21 49.58 -41.60 0.26
C LEU A 21 48.77 -41.02 1.48
N ALA A 22 48.64 -41.73 2.61
CA ALA A 22 47.55 -41.56 3.59
C ALA A 22 47.95 -41.17 5.04
N PHE A 23 47.03 -40.50 5.77
CA PHE A 23 46.32 -41.05 6.96
C PHE A 23 45.12 -40.17 7.35
N ALA A 24 44.24 -40.63 8.25
CA ALA A 24 42.88 -40.08 8.43
C ALA A 24 42.56 -39.56 9.84
N LEU A 25 41.65 -38.57 9.92
CA LEU A 25 40.69 -38.38 11.04
C LEU A 25 39.53 -37.43 10.64
N GLN A 26 38.32 -38.00 10.58
CA GLN A 26 36.95 -37.44 10.63
C GLN A 26 36.67 -35.94 10.34
N GLY A 27 35.59 -35.65 9.59
CA GLY A 27 34.82 -34.43 9.90
C GLY A 27 33.74 -33.92 8.93
N ILE A 28 33.93 -33.98 7.61
CA ILE A 28 32.99 -33.43 6.61
C ILE A 28 32.92 -34.38 5.41
N ALA A 29 31.72 -34.63 4.88
CA ALA A 29 31.46 -35.69 3.90
C ALA A 29 32.27 -35.55 2.60
N ALA A 30 32.62 -36.69 1.98
CA ALA A 30 33.68 -36.79 0.99
C ALA A 30 33.36 -36.13 -0.37
N ASP A 31 34.13 -35.08 -0.73
CA ASP A 31 34.27 -34.57 -2.10
C ASP A 31 35.01 -35.64 -2.97
N THR A 32 34.28 -36.64 -3.46
CA THR A 32 34.84 -37.74 -4.26
C THR A 32 35.13 -37.28 -5.68
N TYR A 33 36.40 -37.29 -6.07
CA TYR A 33 36.84 -36.92 -7.41
C TYR A 33 36.65 -38.07 -8.40
N HIS A 34 35.97 -37.81 -9.50
CA HIS A 34 35.75 -38.76 -10.59
C HIS A 34 36.50 -38.33 -11.85
N GLN A 35 36.89 -39.29 -12.68
CA GLN A 35 37.42 -39.02 -14.02
C GLN A 35 36.27 -39.00 -15.03
N TRP A 36 36.13 -37.90 -15.75
CA TRP A 36 35.12 -37.67 -16.77
C TRP A 36 35.82 -37.63 -18.13
N THR A 37 35.59 -38.65 -18.93
CA THR A 37 36.15 -38.79 -20.29
C THR A 37 35.06 -38.47 -21.31
N ASP A 38 35.37 -37.67 -22.31
CA ASP A 38 34.43 -37.38 -23.41
C ASP A 38 34.53 -38.39 -24.56
N VAL A 39 33.60 -38.33 -25.51
CA VAL A 39 33.50 -39.25 -26.69
C VAL A 39 34.72 -39.22 -27.62
N LYS A 40 35.76 -38.42 -27.32
CA LYS A 40 37.02 -38.35 -28.08
C LYS A 40 38.23 -38.69 -27.19
N GLY A 41 38.00 -39.42 -26.10
CA GLY A 41 39.04 -39.98 -25.22
C GLY A 41 39.76 -38.97 -24.34
N ARG A 42 39.25 -37.74 -24.21
CA ARG A 42 39.90 -36.68 -23.42
C ARG A 42 39.27 -36.61 -22.03
N THR A 43 40.12 -36.71 -21.00
CA THR A 43 39.70 -36.94 -19.60
C THR A 43 40.02 -35.74 -18.71
N ILE A 44 39.07 -35.38 -17.84
CA ILE A 44 39.26 -34.42 -16.73
C ILE A 44 38.98 -35.08 -15.39
N THR A 45 39.52 -34.53 -14.29
CA THR A 45 39.21 -34.98 -12.92
C THR A 45 38.38 -33.92 -12.20
N ALA A 46 37.15 -34.27 -11.77
CA ALA A 46 36.21 -33.33 -11.15
C ALA A 46 35.22 -34.05 -10.22
N THR A 47 34.81 -33.37 -9.14
CA THR A 47 33.71 -33.82 -8.26
C THR A 47 32.36 -33.64 -8.95
N PHE A 48 31.46 -34.61 -8.82
CA PHE A 48 30.06 -34.49 -9.23
C PHE A 48 29.34 -33.42 -8.37
N VAL A 49 28.35 -32.72 -8.95
CA VAL A 49 27.53 -31.74 -8.20
C VAL A 49 26.04 -31.99 -8.42
N LYS A 50 25.64 -32.16 -9.69
CA LYS A 50 24.30 -32.61 -10.10
C LYS A 50 24.34 -32.97 -11.60
N ALA A 51 23.27 -33.56 -12.10
CA ALA A 51 22.95 -33.55 -13.53
C ALA A 51 21.44 -33.34 -13.72
N ASP A 52 21.05 -33.21 -14.98
CA ASP A 52 19.69 -33.39 -15.50
C ASP A 52 19.79 -34.25 -16.77
N ASP A 53 18.67 -34.47 -17.47
CA ASP A 53 18.56 -35.32 -18.67
C ASP A 53 19.52 -34.93 -19.82
N LYS A 54 20.11 -33.72 -19.78
CA LYS A 54 20.89 -33.14 -20.88
C LYS A 54 22.31 -32.75 -20.47
N ILE A 55 22.53 -32.24 -19.26
CA ILE A 55 23.85 -31.79 -18.77
C ILE A 55 24.23 -32.37 -17.41
N VAL A 56 25.52 -32.69 -17.22
CA VAL A 56 26.12 -32.86 -15.89
C VAL A 56 26.84 -31.58 -15.47
N THR A 57 26.57 -31.11 -14.25
CA THR A 57 27.36 -30.06 -13.58
C THR A 57 28.43 -30.74 -12.72
N VAL A 58 29.70 -30.51 -13.05
CA VAL A 58 30.85 -30.95 -12.27
C VAL A 58 31.59 -29.75 -11.67
N ARG A 59 32.32 -29.97 -10.58
CA ARG A 59 33.18 -28.96 -9.94
C ARG A 59 34.64 -29.31 -10.17
N MET A 60 35.34 -28.46 -10.94
CA MET A 60 36.77 -28.59 -11.23
C MET A 60 37.54 -27.42 -10.61
N GLN A 61 38.53 -27.73 -9.76
CA GLN A 61 39.40 -26.79 -9.03
C GLN A 61 38.70 -25.69 -8.17
N GLY A 62 37.36 -25.75 -8.02
CA GLY A 62 36.53 -24.79 -7.31
C GLY A 62 35.56 -23.99 -8.19
N LYS A 63 35.57 -24.16 -9.52
CA LYS A 63 34.55 -23.63 -10.43
C LYS A 63 33.58 -24.73 -10.86
N LEU A 64 32.34 -24.35 -11.15
CA LEU A 64 31.36 -25.24 -11.79
C LEU A 64 31.56 -25.22 -13.31
N ALA A 65 31.42 -26.37 -13.94
CA ALA A 65 31.39 -26.56 -15.39
C ALA A 65 30.22 -27.47 -15.75
N ASN A 66 29.49 -27.14 -16.81
CA ASN A 66 28.43 -27.97 -17.37
C ASN A 66 28.98 -28.71 -18.60
N ILE A 67 28.74 -30.02 -18.67
CA ILE A 67 29.16 -30.89 -19.76
C ILE A 67 27.90 -31.57 -20.31
N PRO A 68 27.58 -31.48 -21.61
CA PRO A 68 26.47 -32.24 -22.18
C PRO A 68 26.70 -33.74 -22.01
N ILE A 69 25.68 -34.46 -21.55
CA ILE A 69 25.78 -35.93 -21.39
C ILE A 69 25.98 -36.60 -22.75
N ALA A 70 25.47 -36.00 -23.82
CA ALA A 70 25.74 -36.39 -25.21
C ALA A 70 27.24 -36.38 -25.57
N ASP A 71 28.08 -35.55 -24.93
CA ASP A 71 29.52 -35.48 -25.19
C ASP A 71 30.35 -36.45 -24.31
N LEU A 72 29.77 -37.08 -23.28
CA LEU A 72 30.49 -38.05 -22.43
C LEU A 72 30.74 -39.41 -23.11
N SER A 73 31.88 -40.02 -22.81
CA SER A 73 32.17 -41.43 -23.15
C SER A 73 31.13 -42.40 -22.54
N PRO A 74 30.90 -43.59 -23.13
CA PRO A 74 29.98 -44.59 -22.57
C PRO A 74 30.27 -44.92 -21.10
N GLU A 75 31.54 -45.04 -20.75
CA GLU A 75 32.03 -45.35 -19.40
C GLU A 75 31.72 -44.21 -18.41
N SER A 76 31.87 -42.96 -18.85
CA SER A 76 31.50 -41.79 -18.05
C SER A 76 29.98 -41.59 -17.95
N ARG A 77 29.19 -42.06 -18.93
CA ARG A 77 27.72 -42.09 -18.85
C ARG A 77 27.21 -43.18 -17.91
N ASP A 78 27.82 -44.36 -17.91
CA ASP A 78 27.50 -45.44 -16.97
C ASP A 78 27.92 -45.07 -15.53
N MET A 79 29.10 -44.47 -15.34
CA MET A 79 29.50 -43.88 -14.07
C MET A 79 28.52 -42.79 -13.62
N LEU A 80 28.10 -41.90 -14.53
CA LEU A 80 27.08 -40.89 -14.22
C LEU A 80 25.75 -41.55 -13.81
N GLY A 81 25.30 -42.58 -14.53
CA GLY A 81 24.10 -43.36 -14.20
C GLY A 81 24.18 -44.00 -12.81
N LYS A 82 25.36 -44.51 -12.42
CA LYS A 82 25.62 -45.04 -11.07
C LYS A 82 25.65 -43.96 -10.00
N LEU A 83 26.19 -42.78 -10.29
CA LEU A 83 26.13 -41.62 -9.39
C LEU A 83 24.71 -41.03 -9.27
N PHE A 84 23.89 -41.15 -10.31
CA PHE A 84 22.46 -40.79 -10.28
C PHE A 84 21.60 -41.83 -9.54
N SER A 85 21.97 -43.11 -9.66
CA SER A 85 21.25 -44.24 -9.06
C SER A 85 21.78 -44.63 -7.68
N GLY A 86 22.80 -43.92 -7.16
CA GLY A 86 23.56 -44.24 -5.95
C GLY A 86 22.81 -44.05 -4.63
N ASN A 87 21.49 -44.22 -4.63
CA ASN A 87 20.65 -44.24 -3.43
C ASN A 87 19.38 -45.09 -3.66
N LYS A 88 19.57 -46.38 -3.98
CA LYS A 88 18.51 -47.39 -4.02
C LYS A 88 19.00 -48.72 -3.45
N ASP A 89 18.19 -49.30 -2.59
CA ASP A 89 18.07 -50.75 -2.41
C ASP A 89 16.58 -51.13 -2.43
N THR A 90 16.28 -52.30 -3.01
CA THR A 90 14.94 -52.80 -3.39
C THR A 90 14.11 -51.96 -4.40
N PRO A 91 13.39 -52.60 -5.35
CA PRO A 91 12.73 -51.92 -6.47
C PRO A 91 11.30 -51.47 -6.13
N SER A 92 11.14 -50.24 -5.64
CA SER A 92 9.85 -49.54 -5.73
C SER A 92 9.67 -48.95 -7.14
N LEU A 93 8.55 -49.26 -7.79
CA LEU A 93 8.07 -48.59 -9.00
C LEU A 93 7.48 -47.23 -8.62
N ASP A 94 8.32 -46.21 -8.60
CA ASP A 94 7.91 -44.83 -8.28
C ASP A 94 6.93 -44.30 -9.35
N ARG A 95 5.70 -43.97 -8.92
CA ARG A 95 4.68 -43.38 -9.78
C ARG A 95 5.10 -42.01 -10.36
N ASN A 96 6.04 -41.31 -9.72
CA ASN A 96 6.55 -40.02 -10.20
C ASN A 96 7.65 -40.15 -11.26
N ALA A 97 8.05 -41.37 -11.64
CA ALA A 97 8.99 -41.58 -12.73
C ALA A 97 8.37 -41.24 -14.09
N PHE A 98 9.20 -40.79 -15.03
CA PHE A 98 8.81 -40.71 -16.43
C PHE A 98 8.72 -42.12 -17.03
N LEU A 99 7.55 -42.44 -17.59
CA LEU A 99 7.24 -43.74 -18.18
C LEU A 99 6.88 -43.59 -19.66
N ASP A 100 7.10 -44.64 -20.44
CA ASP A 100 6.77 -44.68 -21.85
C ASP A 100 5.34 -45.23 -22.06
N TRP A 101 4.48 -44.40 -22.65
CA TRP A 101 3.08 -44.70 -22.93
C TRP A 101 2.89 -44.84 -24.44
N THR A 102 2.53 -46.03 -24.90
CA THR A 102 2.39 -46.35 -26.33
C THR A 102 0.93 -46.56 -26.70
N ASP A 103 0.49 -45.99 -27.83
CA ASP A 103 -0.87 -46.17 -28.35
C ASP A 103 -1.04 -47.45 -29.20
N LYS A 104 -2.29 -47.80 -29.52
CA LYS A 104 -2.59 -48.93 -30.43
C LYS A 104 -2.08 -48.77 -31.87
N LYS A 105 -1.44 -47.65 -32.22
CA LYS A 105 -0.81 -47.38 -33.52
C LYS A 105 0.72 -47.38 -33.42
N GLY A 106 1.30 -47.79 -32.29
CA GLY A 106 2.74 -47.88 -32.06
C GLY A 106 3.43 -46.54 -31.77
N ARG A 107 2.69 -45.47 -31.48
CA ARG A 107 3.24 -44.15 -31.17
C ARG A 107 3.48 -44.04 -29.67
N THR A 108 4.69 -43.69 -29.26
CA THR A 108 5.13 -43.66 -27.85
C THR A 108 5.44 -42.24 -27.39
N ILE A 109 4.99 -41.88 -26.18
CA ILE A 109 5.33 -40.62 -25.49
C ILE A 109 5.90 -40.91 -24.10
N ARG A 110 6.83 -40.09 -23.62
CA ARG A 110 7.45 -40.24 -22.29
C ARG A 110 6.90 -39.20 -21.32
N ALA A 111 6.13 -39.63 -20.33
CA ALA A 111 5.38 -38.75 -19.41
C ALA A 111 5.26 -39.37 -18.01
N LYS A 112 5.07 -38.56 -16.96
CA LYS A 112 4.87 -39.09 -15.60
C LYS A 112 3.41 -39.49 -15.37
N LEU A 113 3.18 -40.47 -14.51
CA LEU A 113 1.84 -40.81 -14.03
C LEU A 113 1.42 -39.85 -12.89
N VAL A 114 0.30 -39.13 -13.06
CA VAL A 114 -0.25 -38.26 -12.01
C VAL A 114 -1.37 -38.97 -11.25
N LYS A 115 -2.30 -39.62 -11.96
CA LYS A 115 -3.38 -40.44 -11.38
C LYS A 115 -3.96 -41.41 -12.42
N ILE A 116 -4.62 -42.47 -11.93
CA ILE A 116 -5.48 -43.35 -12.72
C ILE A 116 -6.88 -43.23 -12.12
N VAL A 117 -7.90 -43.00 -12.94
CA VAL A 117 -9.29 -42.85 -12.49
C VAL A 117 -10.22 -43.56 -13.49
N ALA A 118 -10.84 -44.65 -13.04
CA ALA A 118 -11.61 -45.57 -13.89
C ALA A 118 -10.83 -45.94 -15.16
N ASP A 119 -11.40 -45.70 -16.34
CA ASP A 119 -10.81 -46.05 -17.65
C ASP A 119 -9.82 -45.00 -18.20
N ASN A 120 -9.52 -43.94 -17.44
CA ASN A 120 -8.64 -42.84 -17.87
C ASN A 120 -7.36 -42.73 -17.04
N LEU A 121 -6.29 -42.33 -17.73
CA LEU A 121 -4.94 -42.14 -17.24
C LEU A 121 -4.59 -40.64 -17.33
N THR A 122 -4.30 -39.97 -16.21
CA THR A 122 -3.77 -38.60 -16.23
C THR A 122 -2.24 -38.63 -16.18
N ILE A 123 -1.60 -38.00 -17.17
CA ILE A 123 -0.14 -37.86 -17.25
C ILE A 123 0.31 -36.39 -17.20
N GLU A 124 1.52 -36.17 -16.70
CA GLU A 124 2.26 -34.89 -16.83
C GLU A 124 3.27 -35.00 -17.97
N LEU A 125 3.11 -34.17 -19.00
CA LEU A 125 4.03 -34.01 -20.13
C LEU A 125 4.42 -32.55 -20.26
N GLU A 126 5.72 -32.24 -20.20
CA GLU A 126 6.29 -30.88 -20.28
C GLU A 126 5.63 -29.85 -19.34
N GLY A 127 5.18 -30.30 -18.16
CA GLY A 127 4.51 -29.47 -17.15
C GLY A 127 3.00 -29.24 -17.36
N SER A 128 2.41 -29.85 -18.38
CA SER A 128 0.96 -29.81 -18.66
C SER A 128 0.32 -31.19 -18.39
N LEU A 129 -0.95 -31.17 -17.94
CA LEU A 129 -1.72 -32.38 -17.61
C LEU A 129 -2.59 -32.81 -18.80
N TYR A 130 -2.57 -34.10 -19.12
CA TYR A 130 -3.37 -34.71 -20.19
C TYR A 130 -4.04 -35.99 -19.71
N ASP A 131 -5.33 -36.15 -20.02
CA ASP A 131 -6.08 -37.39 -19.78
C ASP A 131 -6.10 -38.27 -21.05
N LEU A 132 -5.75 -39.54 -20.89
CA LEU A 132 -5.68 -40.55 -21.95
C LEU A 132 -6.62 -41.73 -21.66
N PRO A 133 -7.51 -42.13 -22.59
CA PRO A 133 -8.30 -43.35 -22.42
C PRO A 133 -7.44 -44.60 -22.51
N ILE A 134 -7.42 -45.40 -21.43
CA ILE A 134 -6.59 -46.60 -21.30
C ILE A 134 -6.90 -47.61 -22.43
N ALA A 135 -8.16 -47.68 -22.85
CA ALA A 135 -8.62 -48.50 -23.97
C ALA A 135 -7.99 -48.17 -25.34
N GLN A 136 -7.34 -47.02 -25.50
CA GLN A 136 -6.63 -46.62 -26.74
C GLN A 136 -5.12 -46.95 -26.70
N LEU A 137 -4.59 -47.37 -25.54
CA LEU A 137 -3.18 -47.70 -25.33
C LEU A 137 -2.84 -49.13 -25.79
N SER A 138 -1.57 -49.40 -26.03
CA SER A 138 -1.04 -50.73 -26.38
C SER A 138 -1.31 -51.75 -25.26
N ALA A 139 -1.29 -53.05 -25.58
CA ALA A 139 -1.52 -54.11 -24.58
C ALA A 139 -0.48 -54.08 -23.43
N GLU A 140 0.77 -53.77 -23.74
CA GLU A 140 1.87 -53.63 -22.78
C GLU A 140 1.65 -52.41 -21.87
N THR A 141 1.30 -51.27 -22.46
CA THR A 141 0.98 -50.05 -21.70
C THR A 141 -0.26 -50.23 -20.81
N GLN A 142 -1.25 -51.02 -21.25
CA GLN A 142 -2.42 -51.42 -20.42
C GLN A 142 -2.09 -52.44 -19.31
N ALA A 143 -0.97 -53.16 -19.39
CA ALA A 143 -0.46 -53.99 -18.29
C ALA A 143 0.31 -53.13 -17.26
N LEU A 144 1.02 -52.10 -17.72
CA LEU A 144 1.73 -51.14 -16.88
C LEU A 144 0.78 -50.32 -15.99
N THR A 145 -0.37 -49.86 -16.51
CA THR A 145 -1.37 -49.16 -15.67
C THR A 145 -1.92 -50.04 -14.54
N LYS A 146 -2.13 -51.34 -14.80
CA LYS A 146 -2.66 -52.30 -13.80
C LYS A 146 -1.65 -52.62 -12.70
N THR A 147 -0.37 -52.79 -13.05
CA THR A 147 0.70 -52.99 -12.06
C THR A 147 0.91 -51.75 -11.19
N LEU A 148 0.83 -50.54 -11.76
CA LEU A 148 0.91 -49.29 -11.01
C LEU A 148 -0.32 -48.99 -10.13
N ALA A 149 -1.44 -49.69 -10.32
CA ALA A 149 -2.68 -49.46 -9.55
C ALA A 149 -2.77 -50.22 -8.21
N SER A 150 -2.01 -51.31 -8.02
CA SER A 150 -2.18 -52.22 -6.87
C SER A 150 -1.43 -51.78 -5.59
N PRO A 151 -2.04 -51.84 -4.38
CA PRO A 151 -1.37 -51.51 -3.11
C PRO A 151 -0.84 -52.76 -2.37
N THR A 152 0.26 -52.60 -1.61
CA THR A 152 0.91 -53.68 -0.82
C THR A 152 0.57 -53.59 0.68
N GLN A 153 0.78 -54.66 1.44
CA GLN A 153 0.07 -54.93 2.71
C GLN A 153 0.72 -54.44 4.02
N LYS A 154 -0.16 -53.91 4.87
CA LYS A 154 -0.21 -53.88 6.35
C LYS A 154 0.76 -54.80 7.14
N PRO A 155 1.51 -54.22 8.09
CA PRO A 155 1.36 -54.54 9.53
C PRO A 155 1.23 -53.25 10.38
N ALA A 156 0.68 -53.22 11.61
CA ALA A 156 0.01 -54.21 12.46
C ALA A 156 -1.21 -53.57 13.16
N ALA A 157 -1.73 -54.14 14.26
CA ALA A 157 -2.88 -53.62 15.00
C ALA A 157 -2.56 -52.32 15.80
N PRO A 158 -3.52 -51.40 16.01
CA PRO A 158 -3.28 -50.10 16.62
C PRO A 158 -3.08 -50.17 18.15
N LYS A 159 -2.27 -49.25 18.69
CA LYS A 159 -2.25 -48.91 20.12
C LYS A 159 -3.38 -47.91 20.45
N PRO A 160 -3.78 -47.74 21.73
CA PRO A 160 -4.94 -46.95 22.12
C PRO A 160 -4.85 -45.45 21.78
N VAL A 161 -6.01 -44.79 21.79
CA VAL A 161 -6.20 -43.41 21.35
C VAL A 161 -5.69 -42.40 22.38
N THR A 162 -4.62 -41.68 22.04
CA THR A 162 -4.20 -40.43 22.70
C THR A 162 -5.23 -39.34 22.42
N LYS A 163 -5.58 -38.51 23.42
CA LYS A 163 -6.49 -37.37 23.21
C LYS A 163 -5.73 -36.17 22.61
N ALA A 164 -6.46 -35.23 22.02
CA ALA A 164 -5.86 -34.00 21.46
C ALA A 164 -5.13 -33.14 22.51
N ASP A 165 -5.58 -33.21 23.76
CA ASP A 165 -5.05 -32.43 24.90
C ASP A 165 -3.78 -33.01 25.55
N GLU A 166 -3.31 -34.19 25.12
CA GLU A 166 -2.11 -34.84 25.67
C GLU A 166 -0.87 -34.52 24.81
N PRO A 167 0.35 -34.45 25.39
CA PRO A 167 1.58 -34.31 24.62
C PRO A 167 1.84 -35.52 23.72
N GLN A 168 2.10 -35.28 22.43
CA GLN A 168 2.29 -36.31 21.41
C GLN A 168 3.69 -36.23 20.80
N GLU A 169 4.22 -37.38 20.34
CA GLU A 169 5.52 -37.46 19.68
C GLU A 169 5.39 -37.22 18.17
N TRP A 170 5.74 -36.01 17.75
CA TRP A 170 5.91 -35.63 16.34
C TRP A 170 7.33 -35.94 15.89
N LYS A 171 7.53 -36.29 14.63
CA LYS A 171 8.86 -36.49 14.03
C LYS A 171 9.04 -35.57 12.83
N ASP A 172 10.20 -34.96 12.69
CA ASP A 172 10.56 -34.19 11.50
C ASP A 172 10.84 -35.10 10.29
N VAL A 173 11.02 -34.53 9.09
CA VAL A 173 11.40 -35.28 7.87
C VAL A 173 12.74 -36.02 7.97
N ASN A 174 13.56 -35.75 8.98
CA ASN A 174 14.81 -36.44 9.26
C ASN A 174 14.65 -37.53 10.35
N GLY A 175 13.42 -37.78 10.81
CA GLY A 175 13.08 -38.75 11.85
C GLY A 175 13.30 -38.29 13.29
N LYS A 176 13.66 -37.02 13.52
CA LYS A 176 13.96 -36.49 14.86
C LYS A 176 12.66 -36.27 15.66
N PRO A 177 12.52 -36.84 16.88
CA PRO A 177 11.32 -36.69 17.70
C PRO A 177 11.22 -35.31 18.38
N ILE A 178 9.98 -34.89 18.62
CA ILE A 178 9.53 -33.64 19.27
C ILE A 178 8.27 -33.99 20.08
N GLN A 179 8.27 -33.80 21.40
CA GLN A 179 7.03 -33.93 22.19
C GLN A 179 6.32 -32.58 22.33
N ALA A 180 5.05 -32.51 21.92
CA ALA A 180 4.24 -31.31 21.95
C ALA A 180 2.73 -31.64 21.88
N ARG A 181 1.87 -30.79 22.45
CA ARG A 181 0.41 -30.92 22.39
C ARG A 181 -0.12 -30.41 21.04
N PHE A 182 -1.15 -31.04 20.48
CA PHE A 182 -1.82 -30.56 19.27
C PHE A 182 -2.68 -29.34 19.60
N ILE A 183 -2.58 -28.26 18.83
CA ILE A 183 -3.45 -27.07 19.00
C ILE A 183 -4.43 -26.94 17.84
N LYS A 184 -3.94 -26.95 16.59
CA LYS A 184 -4.79 -26.96 15.39
C LYS A 184 -4.01 -27.33 14.13
N LEU A 185 -4.73 -27.75 13.10
CA LEU A 185 -4.24 -27.81 11.72
C LEU A 185 -4.95 -26.75 10.88
N SER A 186 -4.23 -26.05 10.00
CA SER A 186 -4.79 -25.02 9.13
C SER A 186 -4.08 -25.04 7.78
N GLY A 187 -4.73 -25.62 6.77
CA GLY A 187 -4.09 -25.95 5.50
C GLY A 187 -2.88 -26.86 5.72
N GLU A 188 -1.72 -26.46 5.20
CA GLU A 188 -0.47 -27.20 5.40
C GLU A 188 0.31 -26.81 6.67
N THR A 189 -0.25 -26.01 7.58
CA THR A 189 0.44 -25.61 8.82
C THR A 189 -0.21 -26.23 10.06
N LEU A 190 0.58 -26.98 10.82
CA LEU A 190 0.24 -27.53 12.14
C LEU A 190 0.73 -26.57 13.22
N THR A 191 -0.16 -26.09 14.08
CA THR A 191 0.21 -25.41 15.34
C THR A 191 0.30 -26.46 16.46
N ILE A 192 1.46 -26.54 17.10
CA ILE A 192 1.71 -27.36 18.30
C ILE A 192 2.10 -26.47 19.49
N GLU A 193 1.83 -26.92 20.71
CA GLU A 193 2.31 -26.29 21.94
C GLU A 193 3.45 -27.12 22.56
N MET A 194 4.59 -26.48 22.78
CA MET A 194 5.78 -27.09 23.39
C MET A 194 6.29 -26.16 24.49
N ASN A 195 6.44 -26.67 25.71
CA ASN A 195 6.87 -25.90 26.89
C ASN A 195 6.03 -24.62 27.16
N GLY A 196 4.71 -24.67 26.89
CA GLY A 196 3.81 -23.52 27.07
C GLY A 196 3.95 -22.41 26.01
N GLN A 197 4.57 -22.69 24.86
CA GLN A 197 4.62 -21.79 23.71
C GLN A 197 4.12 -22.48 22.44
N ASN A 198 3.36 -21.74 21.63
CA ASN A 198 2.82 -22.23 20.37
C ASN A 198 3.83 -22.06 19.23
N PHE A 199 4.02 -23.11 18.44
CA PHE A 199 4.90 -23.16 17.28
C PHE A 199 4.14 -23.63 16.04
N ASP A 200 4.21 -22.85 14.97
CA ASP A 200 3.67 -23.19 13.66
C ASP A 200 4.71 -23.97 12.83
N LEU A 201 4.37 -25.22 12.48
CA LEU A 201 5.19 -26.12 11.67
C LEU A 201 4.49 -26.44 10.34
N PRO A 202 5.13 -26.20 9.17
CA PRO A 202 4.64 -26.73 7.91
C PRO A 202 4.64 -28.27 7.93
N LEU A 203 3.53 -28.91 7.53
CA LEU A 203 3.40 -30.37 7.44
C LEU A 203 4.53 -31.00 6.62
N ALA A 204 4.97 -30.34 5.54
CA ALA A 204 6.09 -30.76 4.70
C ALA A 204 7.45 -30.83 5.42
N ARG A 205 7.55 -30.41 6.70
CA ARG A 205 8.73 -30.61 7.56
C ARG A 205 8.57 -31.75 8.57
N LEU A 206 7.40 -32.39 8.63
CA LEU A 206 7.11 -33.55 9.47
C LEU A 206 7.19 -34.84 8.66
N SER A 207 7.50 -35.95 9.33
CA SER A 207 7.43 -37.30 8.76
C SER A 207 6.02 -37.63 8.26
N PRO A 208 5.85 -38.54 7.27
CA PRO A 208 4.53 -38.95 6.79
C PRO A 208 3.60 -39.43 7.91
N ASP A 209 4.13 -40.15 8.89
CA ASP A 209 3.38 -40.63 10.07
C ASP A 209 2.84 -39.47 10.91
N SER A 210 3.67 -38.43 11.13
CA SER A 210 3.27 -37.23 11.87
C SER A 210 2.34 -36.32 11.08
N GLN A 211 2.43 -36.30 9.75
CA GLN A 211 1.44 -35.64 8.89
C GLN A 211 0.09 -36.37 8.93
N ALA A 212 0.10 -37.71 8.94
CA ALA A 212 -1.09 -38.54 9.05
C ALA A 212 -1.73 -38.38 10.44
N LEU A 213 -0.93 -38.36 11.52
CA LEU A 213 -1.40 -38.10 12.89
C LEU A 213 -2.03 -36.71 13.02
N ALA A 214 -1.37 -35.67 12.49
CA ALA A 214 -1.88 -34.30 12.48
C ALA A 214 -3.25 -34.19 11.80
N ARG A 215 -3.43 -34.86 10.66
CA ARG A 215 -4.71 -34.94 9.95
C ARG A 215 -5.74 -35.74 10.75
N GLN A 216 -5.41 -36.96 11.20
CA GLN A 216 -6.31 -37.82 11.96
C GLN A 216 -6.85 -37.18 13.25
N ILE A 217 -6.08 -36.29 13.88
CA ILE A 217 -6.53 -35.53 15.06
C ILE A 217 -7.42 -34.36 14.64
N ALA A 218 -7.09 -33.64 13.57
CA ALA A 218 -7.95 -32.60 13.01
C ALA A 218 -9.31 -33.17 12.55
N ASP A 219 -9.29 -34.32 11.86
CA ASP A 219 -10.47 -35.06 11.37
C ASP A 219 -11.34 -35.63 12.51
N LYS A 220 -10.79 -35.73 13.73
CA LYS A 220 -11.53 -36.10 14.95
C LYS A 220 -11.94 -34.90 15.80
N ALA A 221 -11.26 -33.77 15.66
CA ALA A 221 -11.63 -32.51 16.30
C ALA A 221 -12.78 -31.80 15.57
N ASN A 222 -12.93 -32.04 14.26
CA ASN A 222 -14.06 -31.61 13.45
C ASN A 222 -14.70 -32.82 12.73
N PRO A 223 -15.88 -33.33 13.14
CA PRO A 223 -16.66 -34.24 12.30
C PRO A 223 -17.04 -33.53 10.99
N ALA A 224 -16.87 -34.21 9.86
CA ALA A 224 -16.95 -33.58 8.54
C ALA A 224 -18.37 -33.09 8.19
N PRO A 225 -18.52 -31.88 7.60
CA PRO A 225 -19.78 -31.44 7.00
C PRO A 225 -20.17 -32.32 5.80
N ASP A 226 -21.47 -32.52 5.62
CA ASP A 226 -22.02 -33.30 4.51
C ASP A 226 -21.80 -32.63 3.14
N LYS A 227 -21.70 -33.44 2.07
CA LYS A 227 -21.46 -33.00 0.68
C LYS A 227 -22.74 -32.51 -0.01
N SER A 228 -23.43 -31.59 0.65
CA SER A 228 -24.63 -30.91 0.17
C SER A 228 -24.59 -29.38 0.35
N GLN A 229 -23.51 -28.82 0.91
CA GLN A 229 -23.37 -27.38 1.14
C GLN A 229 -22.32 -26.71 0.23
N SER A 230 -22.71 -26.44 -1.01
CA SER A 230 -21.98 -25.56 -1.94
C SER A 230 -22.62 -24.17 -2.03
N GLU A 231 -22.85 -23.49 -0.89
CA GLU A 231 -23.21 -22.05 -0.82
C GLU A 231 -23.27 -21.52 0.63
N LYS A 232 -23.77 -22.33 1.58
CA LYS A 232 -24.24 -21.86 2.91
C LYS A 232 -23.28 -21.09 3.85
N PRO A 233 -21.93 -21.21 3.84
CA PRO A 233 -21.09 -20.53 4.85
C PRO A 233 -21.15 -19.00 4.82
N SER A 234 -21.41 -18.38 3.65
CA SER A 234 -21.70 -16.93 3.58
C SER A 234 -23.07 -16.63 4.14
N ASP A 235 -24.06 -17.42 3.77
CA ASP A 235 -25.47 -17.17 4.04
C ASP A 235 -25.78 -17.29 5.53
N GLU A 236 -25.10 -18.20 6.25
CA GLU A 236 -25.21 -18.34 7.70
C GLU A 236 -24.56 -17.16 8.46
N GLN A 237 -23.46 -16.59 7.94
CA GLN A 237 -22.85 -15.38 8.52
C GLN A 237 -23.65 -14.11 8.22
N ILE A 238 -24.15 -13.98 6.99
CA ILE A 238 -25.04 -12.89 6.58
C ILE A 238 -26.36 -12.97 7.36
N ALA A 239 -26.97 -14.16 7.45
CA ALA A 239 -28.18 -14.37 8.24
C ALA A 239 -27.97 -14.03 9.71
N LYS A 240 -26.86 -14.47 10.32
CA LYS A 240 -26.58 -14.17 11.74
C LYS A 240 -26.30 -12.69 12.00
N ALA A 241 -25.63 -11.99 11.08
CA ALA A 241 -25.49 -10.54 11.15
C ALA A 241 -26.85 -9.82 11.00
N MET A 242 -27.75 -10.35 10.18
CA MET A 242 -29.12 -9.82 10.03
C MET A 242 -30.06 -10.23 11.18
N GLU A 243 -29.80 -11.33 11.86
CA GLU A 243 -30.55 -11.87 13.01
C GLU A 243 -30.34 -11.02 14.28
N ASN A 244 -29.13 -10.47 14.45
CA ASN A 244 -28.81 -9.48 15.49
C ASN A 244 -29.52 -8.11 15.27
N GLY A 245 -30.15 -7.88 14.11
CA GLY A 245 -30.80 -6.62 13.76
C GLY A 245 -29.82 -5.47 13.43
N PRO A 246 -30.36 -4.28 13.07
CA PRO A 246 -29.56 -3.07 12.92
C PRO A 246 -29.01 -2.64 14.30
N PRO A 247 -27.72 -2.29 14.43
CA PRO A 247 -27.19 -1.78 15.69
C PRO A 247 -27.90 -0.51 16.16
N ASP A 248 -28.12 -0.40 17.47
CA ASP A 248 -28.67 0.82 18.06
C ASP A 248 -27.60 1.92 18.24
N GLN A 249 -28.04 3.13 18.62
CA GLN A 249 -27.13 4.26 18.84
C GLN A 249 -26.14 4.04 19.98
N ALA A 250 -26.44 3.17 20.97
CA ALA A 250 -25.55 2.85 22.08
C ALA A 250 -24.45 1.86 21.67
N GLU A 251 -24.76 0.81 20.90
CA GLU A 251 -23.76 -0.09 20.28
C GLU A 251 -22.75 0.71 19.44
N ILE A 252 -23.25 1.62 18.60
CA ILE A 252 -22.42 2.49 17.75
C ILE A 252 -21.55 3.42 18.61
N THR A 253 -22.13 4.06 19.63
CA THR A 253 -21.39 4.96 20.54
C THR A 253 -20.31 4.23 21.33
N ILE A 254 -20.59 3.01 21.80
CA ILE A 254 -19.62 2.15 22.48
C ILE A 254 -18.46 1.79 21.53
N ALA A 255 -18.77 1.44 20.28
CA ALA A 255 -17.75 1.10 19.28
C ALA A 255 -16.86 2.30 18.93
N LEU A 256 -17.46 3.49 18.74
CA LEU A 256 -16.74 4.74 18.50
C LEU A 256 -15.80 5.08 19.67
N ASN A 257 -16.30 5.02 20.91
CA ASN A 257 -15.50 5.29 22.12
C ASN A 257 -14.31 4.32 22.24
N GLN A 258 -14.48 3.03 21.96
CA GLN A 258 -13.36 2.07 21.93
C GLN A 258 -12.32 2.43 20.85
N GLY A 259 -12.74 2.95 19.71
CA GLY A 259 -11.85 3.49 18.67
C GLY A 259 -11.08 4.73 19.12
N VAL A 260 -11.72 5.63 19.88
CA VAL A 260 -11.08 6.80 20.51
C VAL A 260 -10.01 6.36 21.51
N GLU A 261 -10.31 5.43 22.43
CA GLU A 261 -9.33 4.94 23.41
C GLU A 261 -8.14 4.23 22.74
N TYR A 262 -8.37 3.49 21.66
CA TYR A 262 -7.28 2.92 20.87
C TYR A 262 -6.33 4.00 20.32
N PHE A 263 -6.87 5.07 19.75
CA PHE A 263 -6.06 6.18 19.23
C PHE A 263 -5.40 7.00 20.34
N ARG A 264 -6.06 7.23 21.48
CA ARG A 264 -5.46 7.81 22.70
C ARG A 264 -4.29 6.97 23.19
N ALA A 265 -4.45 5.65 23.22
CA ALA A 265 -3.39 4.70 23.55
C ALA A 265 -2.25 4.65 22.51
N LEU A 266 -2.45 5.10 21.26
CA LEU A 266 -1.36 5.33 20.30
C LEU A 266 -0.65 6.67 20.54
N ALA A 267 -1.40 7.77 20.65
CA ALA A 267 -0.88 9.11 20.87
C ALA A 267 -0.03 9.21 22.15
N ALA A 268 -0.46 8.55 23.24
CA ALA A 268 0.27 8.49 24.51
C ALA A 268 1.64 7.76 24.44
N LYS A 269 2.00 7.17 23.29
CA LYS A 269 3.33 6.59 23.03
C LYS A 269 4.30 7.58 22.38
N ASP A 270 3.85 8.80 22.07
CA ASP A 270 4.63 9.82 21.38
C ASP A 270 4.60 11.19 22.08
N GLU A 271 5.74 11.87 22.07
CA GLU A 271 5.92 13.20 22.68
C GLU A 271 5.12 14.32 21.96
N GLU A 272 4.90 14.20 20.64
CA GLU A 272 4.11 15.16 19.85
C GLU A 272 2.63 14.69 19.71
N GLY A 273 2.21 13.66 20.46
CA GLY A 273 0.86 13.09 20.39
C GLY A 273 0.55 12.31 19.10
N MET A 274 1.56 11.99 18.27
CA MET A 274 1.36 11.39 16.95
C MET A 274 0.94 9.92 17.01
N PHE A 275 -0.16 9.57 16.36
CA PHE A 275 -0.67 8.19 16.21
C PHE A 275 0.28 7.29 15.38
N TYR A 276 1.01 7.89 14.44
CA TYR A 276 2.06 7.27 13.64
C TYR A 276 3.25 8.24 13.54
N PRO A 277 4.17 8.23 14.53
CA PRO A 277 5.21 9.24 14.65
C PRO A 277 6.33 9.10 13.62
N PRO A 278 6.98 10.22 13.22
CA PRO A 278 8.13 10.20 12.32
C PRO A 278 9.32 9.49 12.94
N ILE A 279 10.26 9.02 12.11
CA ILE A 279 11.46 8.35 12.59
C ILE A 279 12.45 9.41 13.13
N ARG A 280 12.36 9.71 14.43
CA ARG A 280 13.24 10.68 15.13
C ARG A 280 14.57 10.03 15.57
N LYS A 281 15.63 10.28 14.80
CA LYS A 281 17.03 9.86 15.07
C LYS A 281 17.76 10.96 15.86
N ARG A 282 17.64 10.91 17.19
CA ARG A 282 18.22 11.86 18.15
C ARG A 282 19.74 12.03 18.05
N LYS A 283 20.25 13.20 18.43
CA LYS A 283 21.69 13.54 18.53
C LYS A 283 22.34 12.75 19.66
N VAL A 284 23.57 12.27 19.48
CA VAL A 284 24.36 11.67 20.58
C VAL A 284 24.96 12.81 21.41
N ILE A 285 24.54 12.92 22.67
CA ILE A 285 24.98 13.98 23.60
C ILE A 285 26.02 13.49 24.63
N GLY A 286 26.14 12.17 24.82
CA GLY A 286 27.03 11.57 25.81
C GLY A 286 27.21 10.07 25.56
N HIS A 287 27.86 9.36 26.48
CA HIS A 287 27.95 7.90 26.43
C HIS A 287 27.94 7.31 27.85
N VAL A 288 27.11 6.29 28.09
CA VAL A 288 27.19 5.46 29.31
C VAL A 288 28.15 4.31 29.08
N ASP A 289 29.07 4.10 30.02
CA ASP A 289 29.95 2.93 30.05
C ASP A 289 29.19 1.69 30.55
N LYS A 290 28.59 0.92 29.63
CA LYS A 290 27.94 -0.36 29.98
C LYS A 290 28.97 -1.48 30.01
N LYS A 291 29.23 -2.01 31.21
CA LYS A 291 29.93 -3.29 31.40
C LYS A 291 29.17 -4.41 30.67
N VAL A 292 29.88 -5.17 29.84
CA VAL A 292 29.35 -6.37 29.15
C VAL A 292 30.38 -7.48 29.29
N MET A 293 29.92 -8.64 29.77
CA MET A 293 30.76 -9.83 29.93
C MET A 293 30.88 -10.59 28.60
N TYR A 294 32.06 -11.16 28.37
CA TYR A 294 32.43 -11.91 27.18
C TYR A 294 33.15 -13.20 27.55
N ARG A 295 32.93 -14.25 26.76
CA ARG A 295 33.83 -15.42 26.73
C ARG A 295 34.69 -15.39 25.47
N LYS A 296 35.91 -15.90 25.59
CA LYS A 296 36.87 -16.10 24.50
C LYS A 296 36.60 -17.46 23.86
N ILE A 297 36.22 -17.48 22.58
CA ILE A 297 36.14 -18.70 21.78
C ILE A 297 37.19 -18.66 20.67
N VAL A 298 37.74 -19.82 20.32
CA VAL A 298 38.60 -19.96 19.14
C VAL A 298 37.69 -20.21 17.94
N VAL A 299 37.71 -19.30 16.96
CA VAL A 299 36.96 -19.47 15.70
C VAL A 299 37.98 -19.67 14.58
N GLN A 300 37.79 -20.73 13.80
CA GLN A 300 38.57 -20.92 12.57
C GLN A 300 38.10 -19.90 11.53
N ILE A 301 38.91 -18.87 11.28
CA ILE A 301 38.59 -17.83 10.30
C ILE A 301 39.28 -18.17 8.97
N PRO A 302 38.53 -18.19 7.84
CA PRO A 302 39.10 -18.48 6.53
C PRO A 302 40.14 -17.43 6.14
N VAL A 303 41.34 -17.92 5.78
CA VAL A 303 42.42 -17.13 5.21
C VAL A 303 42.27 -17.16 3.70
N PHE A 304 42.31 -15.98 3.09
CA PHE A 304 42.23 -15.82 1.65
C PHE A 304 43.51 -15.21 1.13
N GLU A 305 43.86 -15.56 -0.10
CA GLU A 305 44.82 -14.81 -0.89
C GLU A 305 44.24 -13.42 -1.22
N TRP A 306 45.09 -12.39 -1.34
CA TRP A 306 44.65 -11.01 -1.61
C TRP A 306 45.46 -10.39 -2.74
N THR A 307 44.96 -10.52 -3.96
CA THR A 307 45.53 -9.85 -5.13
C THR A 307 45.11 -8.37 -5.14
N THR A 308 46.07 -7.46 -5.13
CA THR A 308 45.82 -6.03 -5.32
C THR A 308 45.59 -5.75 -6.80
N ILE A 309 44.39 -5.29 -7.16
CA ILE A 309 44.11 -4.83 -8.53
C ILE A 309 43.70 -3.35 -8.53
N ASN A 310 44.22 -2.60 -9.50
CA ASN A 310 43.90 -1.19 -9.66
C ASN A 310 42.51 -1.03 -10.29
N LYS A 311 41.48 -0.79 -9.48
CA LYS A 311 40.14 -0.47 -9.98
C LYS A 311 39.99 1.04 -10.16
N GLU A 312 39.50 1.45 -11.32
CA GLU A 312 38.96 2.80 -11.46
C GLU A 312 37.70 2.93 -10.60
N VAL A 313 37.75 3.83 -9.63
CA VAL A 313 36.61 4.23 -8.81
C VAL A 313 36.42 5.73 -8.93
N VAL A 314 35.18 6.15 -9.15
CA VAL A 314 34.81 7.56 -9.12
C VAL A 314 34.86 8.02 -7.66
N ARG A 315 35.79 8.92 -7.33
CA ARG A 315 35.88 9.55 -6.02
C ARG A 315 35.59 11.04 -6.14
N ASN A 316 34.94 11.58 -5.13
CA ASN A 316 34.85 13.02 -4.91
C ASN A 316 36.25 13.49 -4.47
N VAL A 317 36.92 14.30 -5.29
CA VAL A 317 38.24 14.89 -5.02
C VAL A 317 38.06 16.40 -4.85
N LYS A 318 38.57 16.96 -3.76
CA LYS A 318 38.58 18.42 -3.55
C LYS A 318 39.55 19.09 -4.53
N VAL A 319 39.18 20.25 -5.06
CA VAL A 319 40.02 21.05 -5.95
C VAL A 319 40.02 22.51 -5.44
N GLY A 320 41.22 23.10 -5.41
CA GLY A 320 41.49 24.40 -4.79
C GLY A 320 41.68 24.31 -3.27
N ASP A 321 42.56 25.15 -2.72
CA ASP A 321 42.98 25.10 -1.31
C ASP A 321 41.85 25.46 -0.33
N SER A 322 40.88 26.25 -0.79
CA SER A 322 39.64 26.55 -0.04
C SER A 322 38.71 25.34 0.11
N GLY A 323 38.95 24.24 -0.61
CA GLY A 323 38.29 22.96 -0.43
C GLY A 323 36.77 22.93 -0.67
N ALA A 324 36.21 23.99 -1.27
CA ALA A 324 34.78 24.21 -1.50
C ALA A 324 34.22 23.44 -2.71
N VAL A 325 35.04 23.16 -3.72
CA VAL A 325 34.63 22.41 -4.92
C VAL A 325 35.09 20.96 -4.80
N THR A 326 34.18 20.02 -5.02
CA THR A 326 34.49 18.57 -5.00
C THR A 326 34.04 17.89 -6.29
N VAL A 327 34.99 17.54 -7.17
CA VAL A 327 34.71 16.94 -8.48
C VAL A 327 34.83 15.42 -8.46
N LYS A 328 33.96 14.75 -9.22
CA LYS A 328 33.93 13.28 -9.38
C LYS A 328 34.98 12.81 -10.39
N LYS A 329 36.22 12.58 -9.94
CA LYS A 329 37.31 12.08 -10.79
C LYS A 329 37.36 10.55 -10.75
N LYS A 330 37.56 9.91 -11.91
CA LYS A 330 37.99 8.51 -11.97
C LYS A 330 39.41 8.40 -11.43
N VAL A 331 39.60 7.69 -10.32
CA VAL A 331 40.92 7.45 -9.72
C VAL A 331 41.18 5.94 -9.72
N LYS A 332 42.34 5.53 -10.24
CA LYS A 332 42.81 4.14 -10.10
C LYS A 332 43.26 3.93 -8.66
N VAL A 333 42.48 3.19 -7.89
CA VAL A 333 42.76 2.86 -6.50
C VAL A 333 43.19 1.38 -6.41
N PRO A 334 44.30 1.06 -5.75
CA PRO A 334 44.66 -0.32 -5.46
C PRO A 334 43.63 -0.93 -4.50
N VAL A 335 42.78 -1.81 -5.03
CA VAL A 335 41.78 -2.55 -4.26
C VAL A 335 42.29 -3.97 -4.08
N ARG A 336 42.57 -4.37 -2.83
CA ARG A 336 42.77 -5.78 -2.48
C ARG A 336 41.47 -6.55 -2.72
N VAL A 337 41.45 -7.37 -3.76
CA VAL A 337 40.35 -8.30 -4.04
C VAL A 337 40.66 -9.63 -3.39
N ARG A 338 39.65 -10.22 -2.77
CA ARG A 338 39.73 -11.53 -2.13
C ARG A 338 39.81 -12.62 -3.20
N GLY A 339 40.94 -13.32 -3.23
CA GLY A 339 41.18 -14.47 -4.10
C GLY A 339 40.62 -15.77 -3.49
N LYS A 340 41.24 -16.90 -3.87
CA LYS A 340 40.87 -18.23 -3.35
C LYS A 340 41.15 -18.31 -1.83
N GLN A 341 40.35 -19.10 -1.12
CA GLN A 341 40.65 -19.43 0.26
C GLN A 341 41.88 -20.35 0.30
N THR A 342 42.94 -19.90 0.98
CA THR A 342 44.22 -20.62 1.11
C THR A 342 44.34 -21.42 2.41
N GLY A 343 43.40 -21.26 3.33
CA GLY A 343 43.27 -22.11 4.51
C GLY A 343 42.27 -21.57 5.53
N THR A 344 42.39 -22.01 6.77
CA THR A 344 41.77 -21.39 7.95
C THR A 344 42.88 -21.11 8.97
N ARG A 345 42.66 -20.14 9.86
CA ARG A 345 43.52 -19.94 11.02
C ARG A 345 42.69 -19.76 12.29
N PRO A 346 43.14 -20.29 13.44
CA PRO A 346 42.47 -20.06 14.71
C PRO A 346 42.60 -18.58 15.07
N GLN A 347 41.47 -17.88 15.19
CA GLN A 347 41.44 -16.53 15.73
C GLN A 347 40.54 -16.49 16.98
N ASN A 348 41.11 -15.99 18.07
CA ASN A 348 40.37 -15.70 19.29
C ASN A 348 39.32 -14.62 19.02
N ARG A 349 38.04 -14.97 19.19
CA ARG A 349 36.91 -14.06 19.09
C ARG A 349 36.21 -13.98 20.44
N LEU A 350 35.94 -12.75 20.88
CA LEU A 350 35.10 -12.51 22.05
C LEU A 350 33.63 -12.58 21.63
N VAL A 351 32.84 -13.40 22.32
CA VAL A 351 31.37 -13.48 22.15
C VAL A 351 30.71 -13.08 23.47
N ARG A 352 29.64 -12.28 23.39
CA ARG A 352 28.89 -11.80 24.56
C ARG A 352 28.31 -13.00 25.30
N ASP A 353 28.56 -13.07 26.60
CA ASP A 353 28.10 -14.13 27.48
C ASP A 353 27.97 -13.54 28.89
N LYS A 354 26.78 -13.65 29.50
CA LYS A 354 26.53 -13.11 30.84
C LYS A 354 27.46 -13.73 31.89
N ASN A 355 27.91 -14.97 31.67
CA ASN A 355 28.76 -15.74 32.56
C ASN A 355 30.22 -15.79 32.06
N GLY A 356 30.57 -14.98 31.05
CA GLY A 356 31.91 -14.93 30.48
C GLY A 356 32.92 -14.22 31.39
N THR A 357 34.14 -14.74 31.49
CA THR A 357 35.18 -14.25 32.42
C THR A 357 35.92 -12.97 32.00
N ILE A 358 35.58 -12.38 30.84
CA ILE A 358 36.26 -11.19 30.31
C ILE A 358 35.28 -10.02 30.30
N GLU A 359 35.44 -9.08 31.23
CA GLU A 359 34.69 -7.82 31.18
C GLU A 359 35.18 -6.95 30.01
N LYS A 360 34.24 -6.32 29.28
CA LYS A 360 34.52 -5.14 28.47
C LYS A 360 33.50 -4.05 28.70
N ILE A 361 34.01 -2.84 28.91
CA ILE A 361 33.20 -1.62 28.93
C ILE A 361 32.85 -1.25 27.48
N HIS A 362 31.56 -1.07 27.22
CA HIS A 362 31.03 -0.56 25.97
C HIS A 362 30.38 0.80 26.19
N LYS A 363 30.96 1.84 25.57
CA LYS A 363 30.33 3.16 25.44
C LYS A 363 29.06 3.03 24.61
N ILE A 364 27.90 3.13 25.27
CA ILE A 364 26.59 3.19 24.65
C ILE A 364 26.23 4.67 24.51
N PRO A 365 25.88 5.17 23.32
CA PRO A 365 25.49 6.57 23.14
C PRO A 365 24.27 6.92 24.00
N GLN A 366 24.37 8.05 24.71
CA GLN A 366 23.22 8.76 25.27
C GLN A 366 22.68 9.71 24.21
N TYR A 367 21.36 9.75 24.09
CA TYR A 367 20.66 10.54 23.07
C TYR A 367 19.95 11.74 23.70
N GLY A 368 19.89 12.85 22.96
CA GLY A 368 19.25 14.09 23.40
C GLY A 368 18.70 14.92 22.23
N PRO A 369 18.34 16.20 22.47
CA PRO A 369 17.71 17.08 21.47
C PRO A 369 18.48 17.24 20.15
N GLY A 370 17.75 17.60 19.09
CA GLY A 370 18.24 17.63 17.72
C GLY A 370 18.40 16.26 17.05
N GLY A 371 18.91 16.24 15.81
CA GLY A 371 19.06 15.03 14.99
C GLY A 371 18.10 14.94 13.80
N THR A 372 18.00 13.78 13.13
CA THR A 372 17.18 13.65 11.91
C THR A 372 15.75 13.22 12.24
N VAL A 373 14.75 14.01 11.84
CA VAL A 373 13.33 13.61 11.84
C VAL A 373 12.96 13.19 10.41
N GLU A 374 12.49 11.96 10.23
CA GLU A 374 12.22 11.41 8.90
C GLU A 374 10.75 11.01 8.74
N TRP A 375 10.03 11.76 7.91
CA TRP A 375 8.63 11.56 7.55
C TRP A 375 8.53 10.72 6.27
N LYS A 376 7.70 9.68 6.31
CA LYS A 376 7.37 8.85 5.14
C LYS A 376 6.23 9.47 4.33
N SER A 377 6.15 9.11 3.05
CA SER A 377 5.05 9.57 2.20
C SER A 377 3.73 8.97 2.68
N GLY A 378 2.66 9.77 2.71
CA GLY A 378 1.37 9.38 3.25
C GLY A 378 1.27 9.36 4.79
N GLN A 379 2.37 9.63 5.51
CA GLN A 379 2.40 9.56 6.97
C GLN A 379 1.67 10.75 7.63
N LEU A 380 1.72 11.93 7.01
CA LEU A 380 1.03 13.12 7.52
C LEU A 380 -0.48 12.93 7.37
N GLY A 381 -0.94 12.52 6.18
CA GLY A 381 -2.33 12.20 5.90
C GLY A 381 -2.85 11.02 6.72
N GLN A 382 -2.02 10.03 7.07
CA GLN A 382 -2.41 8.96 7.99
C GLN A 382 -2.72 9.48 9.40
N ASN A 383 -1.95 10.45 9.93
CA ASN A 383 -2.27 11.05 11.22
C ASN A 383 -3.45 12.03 11.12
N ALA A 384 -3.53 12.84 10.06
CA ALA A 384 -4.64 13.76 9.83
C ALA A 384 -5.99 13.03 9.63
N LEU A 385 -5.99 11.86 8.98
CA LEU A 385 -7.15 10.98 8.89
C LEU A 385 -7.65 10.53 10.28
N VAL A 386 -6.74 10.26 11.22
CA VAL A 386 -7.12 9.95 12.61
C VAL A 386 -7.76 11.18 13.26
N VAL A 387 -7.15 12.36 13.16
CA VAL A 387 -7.73 13.61 13.72
C VAL A 387 -9.14 13.86 13.17
N TYR A 388 -9.32 13.74 11.86
CA TYR A 388 -10.63 13.87 11.22
C TYR A 388 -11.65 12.84 11.73
N ALA A 389 -11.25 11.57 11.86
CA ALA A 389 -12.09 10.52 12.41
C ALA A 389 -12.47 10.75 13.87
N LEU A 390 -11.54 11.24 14.71
CA LEU A 390 -11.78 11.59 16.11
C LEU A 390 -12.82 12.71 16.23
N ILE A 391 -12.63 13.82 15.51
CA ILE A 391 -13.56 14.96 15.50
C ILE A 391 -14.97 14.50 15.07
N LYS A 392 -15.09 13.72 14.00
CA LYS A 392 -16.40 13.22 13.55
C LYS A 392 -16.98 12.13 14.46
N SER A 393 -16.19 11.52 15.33
CA SER A 393 -16.65 10.60 16.40
C SER A 393 -17.03 11.32 17.70
N GLY A 394 -17.11 12.66 17.70
CA GLY A 394 -17.52 13.45 18.87
C GLY A 394 -16.40 13.82 19.84
N VAL A 395 -15.13 13.60 19.50
CA VAL A 395 -14.01 14.16 20.28
C VAL A 395 -13.94 15.67 20.07
N ASP A 396 -13.83 16.42 21.17
CA ASP A 396 -13.74 17.87 21.17
C ASP A 396 -12.57 18.35 20.28
N PRO A 397 -12.77 19.27 19.30
CA PRO A 397 -11.70 19.85 18.51
C PRO A 397 -10.60 20.59 19.30
N PHE A 398 -10.82 20.84 20.59
CA PHE A 398 -9.85 21.43 21.52
C PHE A 398 -9.16 20.41 22.44
N ASP A 399 -9.50 19.11 22.39
CA ASP A 399 -8.79 18.03 23.11
C ASP A 399 -7.32 17.97 22.66
N GLU A 400 -6.38 17.67 23.57
CA GLU A 400 -4.94 17.49 23.26
C GLU A 400 -4.68 16.43 22.18
N LEU A 401 -5.57 15.44 22.07
CA LEU A 401 -5.56 14.38 21.06
C LEU A 401 -5.84 14.91 19.64
N VAL A 402 -6.50 16.06 19.52
CA VAL A 402 -6.79 16.74 18.25
C VAL A 402 -5.82 17.91 18.02
N THR A 403 -5.58 18.75 19.02
CA THR A 403 -4.82 20.00 18.89
C THR A 403 -3.33 19.76 18.60
N ARG A 404 -2.62 18.94 19.40
CA ARG A 404 -1.16 18.75 19.25
C ARG A 404 -0.74 18.22 17.85
N PRO A 405 -1.46 17.27 17.22
CA PRO A 405 -1.21 16.92 15.82
C PRO A 405 -1.47 18.07 14.83
N LEU A 406 -2.55 18.83 14.99
CA LEU A 406 -2.88 19.96 14.09
C LEU A 406 -1.87 21.12 14.20
N GLU A 407 -1.45 21.47 15.41
CA GLU A 407 -0.36 22.44 15.65
C GLU A 407 0.92 22.00 14.94
N SER A 408 1.28 20.73 15.10
CA SER A 408 2.46 20.13 14.45
C SER A 408 2.36 20.18 12.93
N PHE A 409 1.22 19.84 12.33
CA PHE A 409 1.02 19.96 10.87
C PHE A 409 1.03 21.42 10.42
N SER A 410 0.44 22.34 11.19
CA SER A 410 0.43 23.78 10.88
C SER A 410 1.86 24.34 10.88
N TYR A 411 2.67 23.98 11.88
CA TYR A 411 4.09 24.32 11.92
C TYR A 411 4.82 23.76 10.69
N LEU A 412 4.66 22.47 10.38
CA LEU A 412 5.30 21.84 9.22
C LEU A 412 4.91 22.51 7.90
N TYR A 413 3.63 22.83 7.69
CA TYR A 413 3.13 23.31 6.40
C TYR A 413 3.44 24.81 6.19
N ASN A 414 3.43 25.60 7.26
CA ASN A 414 3.88 27.01 7.20
C ASN A 414 5.41 27.12 7.05
N THR A 415 6.18 26.22 7.68
CA THR A 415 7.65 26.23 7.61
C THR A 415 8.19 25.63 6.31
N PHE A 416 7.64 24.51 5.86
CA PHE A 416 8.16 23.74 4.73
C PHE A 416 7.30 23.77 3.47
N GLY A 417 6.09 24.35 3.50
CA GLY A 417 5.16 24.38 2.37
C GLY A 417 4.12 23.27 2.40
N LEU A 418 3.05 23.41 1.61
CA LEU A 418 1.92 22.48 1.62
C LEU A 418 2.33 21.08 1.10
N PRO A 419 1.82 19.97 1.69
CA PRO A 419 2.11 18.60 1.24
C PRO A 419 1.83 18.38 -0.24
N ASP A 420 2.52 17.42 -0.86
CA ASP A 420 2.42 17.17 -2.31
C ASP A 420 1.89 15.80 -2.70
N SER A 421 1.68 14.88 -1.74
CA SER A 421 0.90 13.68 -2.00
C SER A 421 -0.58 13.99 -1.84
N THR A 422 -1.41 13.43 -2.71
CA THR A 422 -2.86 13.64 -2.69
C THR A 422 -3.48 13.14 -1.39
N TRP A 423 -2.93 12.05 -0.84
CA TRP A 423 -3.33 11.50 0.46
C TRP A 423 -3.01 12.45 1.62
N ASP A 424 -1.79 13.02 1.63
CA ASP A 424 -1.36 13.94 2.69
C ASP A 424 -2.16 15.25 2.65
N LEU A 425 -2.49 15.77 1.46
CA LEU A 425 -3.36 16.95 1.30
C LEU A 425 -4.81 16.67 1.68
N ALA A 426 -5.43 15.63 1.12
CA ALA A 426 -6.86 15.36 1.28
C ALA A 426 -7.24 15.21 2.77
N TRP A 427 -6.52 14.38 3.51
CA TRP A 427 -6.80 14.17 4.93
C TRP A 427 -6.42 15.35 5.81
N SER A 428 -5.42 16.15 5.41
CA SER A 428 -5.13 17.43 6.08
C SER A 428 -6.27 18.43 5.92
N ILE A 429 -6.87 18.53 4.72
CA ILE A 429 -8.04 19.38 4.48
C ILE A 429 -9.20 18.91 5.37
N CYS A 430 -9.52 17.62 5.39
CA CYS A 430 -10.59 17.07 6.23
C CYS A 430 -10.39 17.42 7.72
N ALA A 431 -9.18 17.23 8.25
CA ALA A 431 -8.84 17.48 9.65
C ALA A 431 -8.91 18.98 10.00
N PHE A 432 -8.20 19.82 9.26
CA PHE A 432 -8.16 21.27 9.53
C PHE A 432 -9.51 21.95 9.30
N ALA A 433 -10.26 21.57 8.25
CA ALA A 433 -11.60 22.11 8.00
C ALA A 433 -12.58 21.74 9.12
N SER A 434 -12.57 20.48 9.57
CA SER A 434 -13.48 19.99 10.62
C SER A 434 -13.14 20.49 12.02
N SER A 435 -11.93 21.02 12.24
CA SER A 435 -11.49 21.50 13.56
C SER A 435 -12.27 22.73 14.06
N GLY A 436 -12.94 23.46 13.17
CA GLY A 436 -13.62 24.73 13.50
C GLY A 436 -12.69 25.91 13.83
N GLN A 437 -11.40 25.68 14.05
CA GLN A 437 -10.44 26.70 14.49
C GLN A 437 -10.09 27.68 13.34
N GLU A 438 -10.32 28.99 13.55
CA GLU A 438 -10.22 30.01 12.50
C GLU A 438 -8.82 30.07 11.85
N ASP A 439 -7.75 29.98 12.66
CA ASP A 439 -6.35 29.96 12.19
C ASP A 439 -6.07 28.86 11.16
N TYR A 440 -6.81 27.76 11.23
CA TYR A 440 -6.68 26.61 10.35
C TYR A 440 -7.60 26.66 9.12
N ARG A 441 -8.71 27.42 9.16
CA ARG A 441 -9.64 27.57 8.03
C ARG A 441 -8.94 28.09 6.77
N LYS A 442 -8.03 29.05 6.94
CA LYS A 442 -7.19 29.57 5.85
C LYS A 442 -6.28 28.50 5.26
N LEU A 443 -5.62 27.71 6.10
CA LEU A 443 -4.70 26.65 5.66
C LEU A 443 -5.46 25.55 4.91
N ALA A 444 -6.64 25.16 5.40
CA ALA A 444 -7.56 24.25 4.71
C ALA A 444 -8.00 24.82 3.33
N THR A 445 -8.32 26.12 3.26
CA THR A 445 -8.69 26.79 2.00
C THR A 445 -7.54 26.79 0.98
N GLU A 446 -6.31 27.13 1.41
CA GLU A 446 -5.12 27.11 0.54
C GLU A 446 -4.79 25.68 0.04
N MET A 447 -4.95 24.66 0.88
CA MET A 447 -4.80 23.25 0.48
C MET A 447 -5.91 22.76 -0.44
N ALA A 448 -7.17 23.12 -0.20
CA ALA A 448 -8.29 22.77 -1.08
C ALA A 448 -8.13 23.39 -2.48
N ALA A 449 -7.62 24.63 -2.56
CA ALA A 449 -7.28 25.29 -3.83
C ALA A 449 -6.18 24.54 -4.60
N LYS A 450 -5.17 24.03 -3.88
CA LYS A 450 -4.07 23.24 -4.45
C LYS A 450 -4.57 21.88 -4.94
N LEU A 451 -5.39 21.20 -4.14
CA LEU A 451 -5.94 19.89 -4.45
C LEU A 451 -6.89 19.93 -5.66
N ALA A 452 -7.75 20.93 -5.75
CA ALA A 452 -8.59 21.16 -6.92
C ALA A 452 -7.75 21.49 -8.18
N GLY A 453 -6.64 22.22 -8.02
CA GLY A 453 -5.70 22.52 -9.10
C GLY A 453 -5.06 21.26 -9.69
N ALA A 454 -4.70 20.30 -8.84
CA ALA A 454 -4.01 19.04 -9.18
C ALA A 454 -4.79 18.06 -10.08
N GLN A 455 -6.04 18.37 -10.45
CA GLN A 455 -6.79 17.57 -11.42
C GLN A 455 -6.13 17.61 -12.79
N VAL A 456 -5.86 16.44 -13.39
CA VAL A 456 -5.25 16.35 -14.72
C VAL A 456 -6.14 17.01 -15.78
N LYS A 457 -5.53 17.83 -16.64
CA LYS A 457 -6.22 18.81 -17.51
C LYS A 457 -6.48 18.32 -18.93
N SER A 458 -5.78 17.28 -19.38
CA SER A 458 -5.73 16.84 -20.78
C SER A 458 -5.45 15.34 -20.90
N GLY A 459 -5.59 14.79 -22.11
CA GLY A 459 -5.38 13.36 -22.37
C GLY A 459 -6.48 12.45 -21.82
N GLN A 460 -6.20 11.15 -21.73
CA GLN A 460 -7.15 10.14 -21.24
C GLN A 460 -7.46 10.27 -19.74
N ALA A 461 -6.55 10.87 -18.97
CA ALA A 461 -6.70 11.15 -17.55
C ALA A 461 -7.49 12.44 -17.23
N ALA A 462 -7.92 13.21 -18.24
CA ALA A 462 -8.55 14.52 -18.05
C ALA A 462 -9.79 14.44 -17.14
N GLY A 463 -9.81 15.23 -16.07
CA GLY A 463 -10.87 15.26 -15.07
C GLY A 463 -10.60 14.43 -13.80
N LEU A 464 -9.54 13.61 -13.78
CA LEU A 464 -9.21 12.72 -12.67
C LEU A 464 -7.99 13.21 -11.87
N TRP A 465 -7.76 12.59 -10.70
CA TRP A 465 -6.61 12.83 -9.83
C TRP A 465 -5.74 11.58 -9.66
N GLY A 466 -4.46 11.82 -9.42
CA GLY A 466 -3.45 10.82 -9.13
C GLY A 466 -2.86 10.96 -7.73
N PRO A 467 -1.90 10.09 -7.34
CA PRO A 467 -1.26 10.15 -6.03
C PRO A 467 -0.41 11.43 -5.79
N VAL A 468 -0.19 12.25 -6.83
CA VAL A 468 0.51 13.53 -6.77
C VAL A 468 -0.50 14.68 -6.73
N GLY A 469 -0.51 15.43 -5.63
CA GLY A 469 -1.43 16.54 -5.37
C GLY A 469 -0.85 17.89 -5.80
N LEU A 470 -0.33 17.98 -7.03
CA LEU A 470 0.25 19.19 -7.60
C LEU A 470 -0.36 19.53 -8.95
N ASP A 471 -0.64 20.81 -9.18
CA ASP A 471 -0.91 21.33 -10.52
C ASP A 471 0.44 21.48 -11.25
N THR A 472 0.66 20.64 -12.25
CA THR A 472 1.92 20.57 -13.03
C THR A 472 2.13 21.78 -13.92
N GLU A 473 1.06 22.39 -14.47
CA GLU A 473 1.12 23.66 -15.23
C GLU A 473 1.54 24.82 -14.31
N LEU A 474 0.94 24.90 -13.11
CA LEU A 474 1.29 25.94 -12.14
C LEU A 474 2.71 25.74 -11.61
N LEU A 475 3.13 24.51 -11.31
CA LEU A 475 4.51 24.21 -10.90
C LEU A 475 5.51 24.53 -12.02
N GLY A 476 5.18 24.21 -13.28
CA GLY A 476 5.97 24.59 -14.45
C GLY A 476 6.13 26.11 -14.58
N ALA A 477 5.05 26.87 -14.36
CA ALA A 477 5.07 28.34 -14.34
C ALA A 477 5.92 28.91 -13.18
N ILE A 478 5.80 28.35 -11.96
CA ILE A 478 6.63 28.75 -10.80
C ILE A 478 8.12 28.48 -11.08
N LEU A 479 8.46 27.32 -11.61
CA LEU A 479 9.84 26.94 -11.92
C LEU A 479 10.43 27.80 -13.05
N SER A 480 9.63 28.11 -14.08
CA SER A 480 10.03 28.99 -15.18
C SER A 480 10.31 30.41 -14.68
N ALA A 481 9.37 31.01 -13.94
CA ALA A 481 9.56 32.35 -13.35
C ALA A 481 10.75 32.39 -12.37
N SER A 482 11.00 31.32 -11.62
CA SER A 482 12.16 31.18 -10.73
C SER A 482 13.49 31.08 -11.49
N ALA A 483 13.51 30.49 -12.69
CA ALA A 483 14.68 30.42 -13.55
C ALA A 483 14.93 31.75 -14.27
N GLU A 484 13.87 32.38 -14.79
CA GLU A 484 13.90 33.67 -15.47
C GLU A 484 14.41 34.79 -14.56
N THR A 485 13.79 34.97 -13.37
CA THR A 485 14.23 35.98 -12.40
C THR A 485 15.64 35.72 -11.87
N GLY A 486 16.03 34.45 -11.74
CA GLY A 486 17.41 34.07 -11.40
C GLY A 486 18.43 34.44 -12.49
N ALA A 487 18.10 34.19 -13.76
CA ALA A 487 18.94 34.53 -14.90
C ALA A 487 19.03 36.04 -15.15
N GLU A 488 17.93 36.78 -14.93
CA GLU A 488 17.92 38.24 -14.96
C GLU A 488 18.80 38.82 -13.85
N TYR A 489 18.67 38.34 -12.61
CA TYR A 489 19.52 38.74 -11.50
C TYR A 489 21.02 38.47 -11.77
N LEU A 490 21.37 37.33 -12.37
CA LEU A 490 22.76 37.03 -12.74
C LEU A 490 23.30 38.00 -13.79
N ARG A 491 22.55 38.28 -14.87
CA ARG A 491 22.92 39.28 -15.90
C ARG A 491 23.02 40.70 -15.35
N PHE A 492 22.15 41.04 -14.40
CA PHE A 492 22.18 42.32 -13.69
C PHE A 492 23.43 42.41 -12.81
N LYS A 493 23.76 41.34 -12.08
CA LYS A 493 24.94 41.26 -11.23
C LYS A 493 26.24 41.34 -12.02
N GLU A 494 26.36 40.62 -13.13
CA GLU A 494 27.52 40.64 -14.02
C GLU A 494 27.87 42.09 -14.41
N LYS A 495 26.89 42.85 -14.90
CA LYS A 495 27.05 44.28 -15.25
C LYS A 495 27.31 45.21 -14.06
N PHE A 496 26.79 44.88 -12.88
CA PHE A 496 27.06 45.63 -11.64
C PHE A 496 28.49 45.41 -11.15
N ASP A 497 28.99 44.18 -11.22
CA ASP A 497 30.36 43.82 -10.81
C ASP A 497 31.39 44.38 -11.82
N GLU A 498 31.02 44.55 -13.10
CA GLU A 498 31.78 45.30 -14.12
C GLU A 498 31.79 46.82 -13.85
N ASN A 499 30.63 47.49 -13.91
CA ASN A 499 30.52 48.96 -13.88
C ASN A 499 29.90 49.51 -12.58
N LYS A 500 30.44 49.10 -11.42
CA LYS A 500 29.92 49.43 -10.07
C LYS A 500 29.67 50.92 -9.78
N LYS A 501 30.28 51.86 -10.52
CA LYS A 501 30.07 53.31 -10.36
C LYS A 501 28.83 53.87 -11.08
N GLU A 502 28.32 53.18 -12.10
CA GLU A 502 27.14 53.63 -12.87
C GLU A 502 25.84 52.96 -12.40
N TYR A 503 25.95 51.96 -11.52
CA TYR A 503 24.87 51.03 -11.24
C TYR A 503 24.22 51.24 -9.86
N ASP A 504 22.90 51.37 -9.85
CA ASP A 504 22.09 51.65 -8.66
C ASP A 504 21.98 50.44 -7.72
N GLU A 505 22.57 50.56 -6.52
CA GLU A 505 22.51 49.53 -5.48
C GLU A 505 21.09 49.19 -5.01
N ASN A 506 20.11 50.08 -5.20
CA ASN A 506 18.73 49.81 -4.80
C ASN A 506 18.05 48.86 -5.80
N LYS A 507 18.32 49.02 -7.10
CA LYS A 507 17.91 48.05 -8.13
C LYS A 507 18.54 46.67 -7.91
N MET A 508 19.78 46.60 -7.39
CA MET A 508 20.40 45.34 -6.96
C MET A 508 19.63 44.69 -5.80
N LYS A 509 19.22 45.48 -4.80
CA LYS A 509 18.41 45.01 -3.65
C LYS A 509 17.03 44.54 -4.12
N ASP A 510 16.37 45.30 -4.99
CA ASP A 510 15.05 44.96 -5.55
C ASP A 510 15.08 43.69 -6.42
N ALA A 511 16.11 43.50 -7.24
CA ALA A 511 16.28 42.29 -8.04
C ALA A 511 16.54 41.05 -7.15
N LEU A 512 17.40 41.17 -6.14
CA LEU A 512 17.64 40.09 -5.17
C LEU A 512 16.37 39.76 -4.36
N GLU A 513 15.59 40.78 -4.01
CA GLU A 513 14.33 40.65 -3.29
C GLU A 513 13.20 40.07 -4.16
N LEU A 514 13.17 40.35 -5.47
CA LEU A 514 12.30 39.68 -6.43
C LEU A 514 12.63 38.18 -6.55
N VAL A 515 13.91 37.82 -6.60
CA VAL A 515 14.36 36.41 -6.58
C VAL A 515 13.95 35.73 -5.27
N ARG A 516 14.06 36.39 -4.11
CA ARG A 516 13.57 35.85 -2.82
C ARG A 516 12.06 35.63 -2.84
N ARG A 517 11.27 36.60 -3.32
CA ARG A 517 9.80 36.51 -3.42
C ARG A 517 9.35 35.38 -4.33
N THR A 518 9.99 35.22 -5.49
CA THR A 518 9.67 34.14 -6.44
C THR A 518 10.03 32.76 -5.86
N ASN A 519 11.16 32.65 -5.15
CA ASN A 519 11.50 31.42 -4.41
C ASN A 519 10.55 31.15 -3.22
N ASN A 520 10.01 32.18 -2.55
CA ASN A 520 9.01 32.02 -1.49
C ASN A 520 7.69 31.43 -2.03
N LEU A 521 7.26 31.81 -3.24
CA LEU A 521 6.10 31.18 -3.91
C LEU A 521 6.29 29.67 -4.07
N LYS A 522 7.47 29.22 -4.55
CA LYS A 522 7.83 27.79 -4.60
C LYS A 522 7.87 27.17 -3.19
N GLY A 523 8.44 27.89 -2.23
CA GLY A 523 8.57 27.47 -0.83
C GLY A 523 7.25 27.20 -0.11
N ARG A 524 6.21 28.01 -0.39
CA ARG A 524 4.85 27.82 0.14
C ARG A 524 4.05 26.78 -0.65
N TYR A 525 4.10 26.82 -1.98
CA TYR A 525 3.22 26.00 -2.82
C TYR A 525 3.49 24.50 -2.69
N THR A 526 4.75 24.09 -2.57
CA THR A 526 5.15 22.69 -2.51
C THR A 526 6.10 22.42 -1.34
N MET A 527 5.98 21.24 -0.72
CA MET A 527 6.87 20.81 0.36
C MET A 527 8.17 20.19 -0.18
N THR A 528 8.05 19.39 -1.24
CA THR A 528 9.07 18.44 -1.72
C THR A 528 9.44 18.58 -3.20
N ALA A 529 8.56 19.09 -4.09
CA ALA A 529 8.85 19.25 -5.53
C ALA A 529 9.75 20.46 -5.87
N LYS A 530 10.72 20.75 -4.99
CA LYS A 530 11.61 21.93 -5.06
C LYS A 530 12.84 21.70 -5.93
N GLU A 531 13.20 20.44 -6.15
CA GLU A 531 14.39 19.94 -6.86
C GLU A 531 14.07 18.60 -7.55
N ASN A 532 14.89 18.16 -8.51
CA ASN A 532 14.72 16.88 -9.24
C ASN A 532 15.09 15.63 -8.40
N SER A 533 14.72 15.57 -7.11
CA SER A 533 15.17 14.55 -6.15
C SER A 533 14.02 13.76 -5.52
N VAL A 534 14.21 12.45 -5.36
CA VAL A 534 13.24 11.52 -4.72
C VAL A 534 13.30 11.63 -3.17
N TYR A 535 14.20 12.45 -2.64
CA TYR A 535 14.48 12.59 -1.21
C TYR A 535 14.79 14.07 -0.93
N PHE A 536 13.90 14.74 -0.21
CA PHE A 536 14.09 16.14 0.18
C PHE A 536 14.63 16.23 1.61
N ARG A 537 15.66 17.05 1.83
CA ARG A 537 16.39 17.12 3.11
C ARG A 537 16.63 18.57 3.53
N VAL A 538 15.95 19.00 4.58
CA VAL A 538 16.04 20.36 5.13
C VAL A 538 16.76 20.34 6.47
N PRO A 539 18.02 20.83 6.57
CA PRO A 539 18.58 21.19 7.86
C PRO A 539 17.85 22.44 8.38
N LEU A 540 17.41 22.44 9.63
CA LEU A 540 17.05 23.70 10.29
C LEU A 540 18.31 24.56 10.38
N LYS A 541 18.17 25.86 10.08
CA LYS A 541 19.21 26.83 10.39
C LYS A 541 19.18 27.13 11.88
N ASP A 542 20.36 27.35 12.44
CA ASP A 542 20.52 27.70 13.85
C ASP A 542 20.20 29.20 14.02
N GLU A 543 19.00 29.50 14.50
CA GLU A 543 18.56 30.87 14.83
C GLU A 543 18.72 31.17 16.34
N GLY A 544 19.58 30.40 17.04
CA GLY A 544 19.95 30.64 18.45
C GLY A 544 19.26 29.74 19.47
N PHE A 545 18.29 28.92 19.06
CA PHE A 545 17.61 27.96 19.93
C PHE A 545 18.41 26.66 20.06
N SER A 546 19.07 26.47 21.20
CA SER A 546 20.04 25.37 21.41
C SER A 546 19.46 23.95 21.24
N GLU A 547 18.15 23.78 21.40
CA GLU A 547 17.47 22.47 21.39
C GLU A 547 17.23 21.91 19.98
N THR A 548 17.05 22.79 18.99
CA THR A 548 16.88 22.42 17.57
C THR A 548 18.23 22.35 16.83
N GLN A 549 19.35 22.64 17.50
CA GLN A 549 20.67 22.76 16.87
C GLN A 549 21.13 21.46 16.18
N GLY A 550 21.17 21.50 14.85
CA GLY A 550 21.54 20.37 14.00
C GLY A 550 20.39 19.41 13.73
N GLN A 551 19.14 19.82 13.96
CA GLN A 551 17.95 19.09 13.55
C GLN A 551 17.78 19.14 12.03
N VAL A 552 17.37 18.01 11.43
CA VAL A 552 17.23 17.86 9.98
C VAL A 552 15.95 17.10 9.66
N PHE A 553 15.08 17.70 8.85
CA PHE A 553 13.88 17.03 8.36
C PHE A 553 14.18 16.33 7.03
N ASN A 554 13.90 15.04 6.96
CA ASN A 554 13.89 14.24 5.74
C ASN A 554 12.42 14.00 5.34
N PHE A 555 12.06 14.33 4.09
CA PHE A 555 10.80 13.98 3.48
C PHE A 555 11.05 13.07 2.28
N ILE A 556 10.42 11.90 2.26
CA ILE A 556 10.43 10.99 1.12
C ILE A 556 9.40 11.49 0.09
N ALA A 557 9.83 11.66 -1.16
CA ALA A 557 9.02 12.28 -2.20
C ALA A 557 8.18 11.25 -2.99
N PHE A 558 7.83 11.62 -4.22
CA PHE A 558 6.81 11.00 -5.06
C PHE A 558 7.09 9.53 -5.44
N PRO A 559 6.03 8.71 -5.61
CA PRO A 559 6.15 7.35 -6.15
C PRO A 559 6.36 7.29 -7.68
N LEU A 560 6.49 8.46 -8.34
CA LEU A 560 6.68 8.62 -9.77
C LEU A 560 7.42 9.94 -10.06
N TYR A 561 8.15 10.02 -11.17
CA TYR A 561 8.85 11.25 -11.56
C TYR A 561 7.88 12.25 -12.21
N LEU A 562 7.25 13.10 -11.38
CA LEU A 562 6.10 13.95 -11.77
C LEU A 562 6.34 14.86 -12.98
N TYR A 563 7.60 15.16 -13.28
CA TYR A 563 7.96 16.14 -14.30
C TYR A 563 7.85 15.62 -15.74
N ASN A 564 7.66 14.30 -15.95
CA ASN A 564 7.50 13.74 -17.30
C ASN A 564 6.32 12.77 -17.47
N GLN A 565 5.70 12.33 -16.37
CA GLN A 565 4.62 11.35 -16.37
C GLN A 565 3.67 11.55 -15.20
N THR A 566 2.43 11.11 -15.36
CA THR A 566 1.43 11.04 -14.29
C THR A 566 0.58 9.79 -14.43
N THR A 567 0.06 9.28 -13.31
CA THR A 567 -1.03 8.30 -13.30
C THR A 567 -2.22 8.85 -12.55
N VAL A 568 -3.42 8.35 -12.88
CA VAL A 568 -4.67 8.66 -12.17
C VAL A 568 -5.45 7.38 -11.91
N ASP A 569 -6.34 7.44 -10.92
CA ASP A 569 -7.29 6.37 -10.63
C ASP A 569 -8.54 6.88 -9.87
N LEU A 570 -9.59 6.06 -9.88
CA LEU A 570 -10.85 6.32 -9.19
C LEU A 570 -10.70 6.29 -7.67
N GLU A 571 -9.78 5.47 -7.14
CA GLU A 571 -9.44 5.40 -5.72
C GLU A 571 -8.96 6.74 -5.18
N THR A 572 -7.97 7.34 -5.85
CA THR A 572 -7.44 8.66 -5.48
C THR A 572 -8.42 9.78 -5.80
N THR A 573 -9.17 9.67 -6.89
CA THR A 573 -10.23 10.63 -7.27
C THR A 573 -11.34 10.70 -6.22
N ALA A 574 -11.80 9.57 -5.69
CA ALA A 574 -12.83 9.53 -4.64
C ALA A 574 -12.34 10.19 -3.33
N VAL A 575 -11.08 9.95 -2.93
CA VAL A 575 -10.48 10.60 -1.75
C VAL A 575 -10.38 12.13 -1.92
N VAL A 576 -10.06 12.62 -3.12
CA VAL A 576 -10.07 14.07 -3.40
C VAL A 576 -11.47 14.65 -3.31
N LEU A 577 -12.46 14.01 -3.94
CA LEU A 577 -13.83 14.50 -3.94
C LEU A 577 -14.44 14.48 -2.53
N HIS A 578 -14.11 13.47 -1.71
CA HIS A 578 -14.41 13.48 -0.28
C HIS A 578 -13.83 14.73 0.42
N ALA A 579 -12.53 15.00 0.30
CA ALA A 579 -11.91 16.17 0.92
C ALA A 579 -12.47 17.51 0.42
N LEU A 580 -12.85 17.62 -0.85
CA LEU A 580 -13.53 18.81 -1.38
C LEU A 580 -14.98 18.93 -0.87
N SER A 581 -15.69 17.82 -0.64
CA SER A 581 -17.03 17.83 -0.05
C SER A 581 -17.01 18.27 1.42
N VAL A 582 -16.02 17.81 2.21
CA VAL A 582 -15.78 18.30 3.57
C VAL A 582 -15.41 19.78 3.55
N ALA A 583 -14.49 20.22 2.67
CA ALA A 583 -14.18 21.64 2.52
C ALA A 583 -15.42 22.49 2.17
N SER A 584 -16.37 21.93 1.40
CA SER A 584 -17.66 22.56 1.08
C SER A 584 -18.56 22.67 2.31
N SER A 585 -18.77 21.58 3.05
CA SER A 585 -19.66 21.56 4.22
C SER A 585 -19.15 22.40 5.40
N GLU A 586 -17.84 22.52 5.56
CA GLU A 586 -17.22 23.36 6.61
C GLU A 586 -17.01 24.82 6.14
N GLY A 587 -17.42 25.18 4.92
CA GLY A 587 -17.36 26.55 4.40
C GLY A 587 -15.95 27.08 4.08
N VAL A 588 -15.01 26.20 3.71
CA VAL A 588 -13.62 26.52 3.35
C VAL A 588 -13.25 26.15 1.89
N LEU A 589 -14.23 25.75 1.08
CA LEU A 589 -14.02 25.47 -0.35
C LEU A 589 -13.78 26.79 -1.13
N PRO A 590 -12.67 26.92 -1.88
CA PRO A 590 -12.38 28.11 -2.67
C PRO A 590 -13.24 28.18 -3.95
N LYS A 591 -13.38 29.40 -4.50
CA LYS A 591 -14.11 29.64 -5.76
C LYS A 591 -13.33 29.16 -7.00
N GLU A 592 -11.99 29.18 -6.92
CA GLU A 592 -11.07 28.80 -7.99
C GLU A 592 -9.89 27.96 -7.46
N THR A 593 -9.21 27.26 -8.37
CA THR A 593 -7.93 26.59 -8.12
C THR A 593 -6.81 27.61 -7.79
N THR A 594 -5.77 27.19 -7.05
CA THR A 594 -4.68 28.10 -6.60
C THR A 594 -4.18 29.08 -7.66
N THR A 595 -4.34 30.38 -7.40
CA THR A 595 -3.70 31.45 -8.15
C THR A 595 -2.50 32.00 -7.37
N LEU A 596 -1.34 32.09 -8.02
CA LEU A 596 -0.15 32.74 -7.45
C LEU A 596 0.22 33.97 -8.28
N ARG A 597 0.58 35.07 -7.61
CA ARG A 597 0.96 36.33 -8.25
C ARG A 597 2.28 36.83 -7.67
N PRO A 598 3.37 36.96 -8.45
CA PRO A 598 4.58 37.62 -8.00
C PRO A 598 4.27 39.06 -7.58
N LYS A 599 4.68 39.46 -6.37
CA LYS A 599 4.37 40.79 -5.80
C LYS A 599 5.00 41.90 -6.66
N GLY A 600 4.16 42.62 -7.40
CA GLY A 600 4.55 43.65 -8.38
C GLY A 600 4.18 43.29 -9.83
N SER A 601 3.95 42.01 -10.13
CA SER A 601 3.51 41.58 -11.47
C SER A 601 1.99 41.74 -11.66
N ARG A 602 1.60 42.26 -12.83
CA ARG A 602 0.20 42.23 -13.28
C ARG A 602 -0.25 40.82 -13.70
N GLN A 603 0.68 39.93 -14.04
CA GLN A 603 0.41 38.57 -14.52
C GLN A 603 0.34 37.56 -13.36
N THR A 604 -0.63 36.66 -13.41
CA THR A 604 -0.74 35.47 -12.56
C THR A 604 0.07 34.31 -13.14
N LEU A 605 0.63 33.47 -12.26
CA LEU A 605 1.21 32.17 -12.65
C LEU A 605 0.11 31.12 -12.72
N GLY A 606 0.19 30.24 -13.72
CA GLY A 606 -0.86 29.27 -14.03
C GLY A 606 -2.16 29.91 -14.58
N ARG A 607 -3.14 29.06 -14.86
CA ARG A 607 -4.49 29.46 -15.31
C ARG A 607 -5.52 29.01 -14.26
N PRO A 608 -6.23 29.93 -13.58
CA PRO A 608 -7.32 29.54 -12.69
C PRO A 608 -8.41 28.79 -13.44
N ARG A 609 -8.95 27.77 -12.80
CA ARG A 609 -10.22 27.12 -13.16
C ARG A 609 -11.22 27.35 -12.03
N SER A 610 -12.48 27.60 -12.36
CA SER A 610 -13.52 27.62 -11.32
C SER A 610 -13.73 26.21 -10.76
N LEU A 611 -14.13 26.08 -9.50
CA LEU A 611 -14.44 24.77 -8.93
C LEU A 611 -15.58 24.07 -9.70
N SER A 612 -16.53 24.81 -10.26
CA SER A 612 -17.56 24.27 -11.16
C SER A 612 -17.00 23.63 -12.45
N GLN A 613 -15.91 24.16 -13.03
CA GLN A 613 -15.24 23.55 -14.19
C GLN A 613 -14.49 22.27 -13.79
N VAL A 614 -13.83 22.28 -12.62
CA VAL A 614 -13.13 21.11 -12.06
C VAL A 614 -14.13 19.97 -11.80
N LEU A 615 -15.24 20.24 -11.12
CA LEU A 615 -16.28 19.26 -10.79
C LEU A 615 -17.00 18.73 -12.04
N ALA A 616 -17.31 19.60 -13.02
CA ALA A 616 -17.90 19.16 -14.29
C ALA A 616 -16.96 18.23 -15.08
N SER A 617 -15.65 18.51 -15.06
CA SER A 617 -14.63 17.66 -15.67
C SER A 617 -14.54 16.30 -14.96
N ALA A 618 -14.60 16.30 -13.62
CA ALA A 618 -14.62 15.07 -12.81
C ALA A 618 -15.84 14.20 -13.12
N MET A 619 -17.06 14.76 -13.07
CA MET A 619 -18.28 14.01 -13.41
C MET A 619 -18.21 13.40 -14.82
N SER A 620 -17.71 14.15 -15.81
CA SER A 620 -17.57 13.64 -17.17
C SER A 620 -16.57 12.49 -17.28
N ALA A 621 -15.50 12.49 -16.48
CA ALA A 621 -14.53 11.39 -16.44
C ALA A 621 -15.07 10.16 -15.71
N ILE A 622 -15.68 10.36 -14.54
CA ILE A 622 -16.27 9.29 -13.70
C ILE A 622 -17.42 8.59 -14.43
N ALA A 623 -18.32 9.34 -15.07
CA ALA A 623 -19.44 8.77 -15.83
C ALA A 623 -18.99 7.91 -17.03
N LYS A 624 -17.84 8.20 -17.64
CA LYS A 624 -17.23 7.35 -18.69
C LYS A 624 -16.62 6.06 -18.12
N GLY A 625 -16.34 6.02 -16.82
CA GLY A 625 -15.86 4.83 -16.11
C GLY A 625 -16.95 3.84 -15.71
N GLN A 626 -18.23 4.20 -15.89
CA GLN A 626 -19.35 3.37 -15.48
C GLN A 626 -19.84 2.45 -16.61
N SER A 627 -20.00 1.17 -16.29
CA SER A 627 -20.63 0.17 -17.13
C SER A 627 -22.16 0.24 -17.09
N LYS A 628 -22.83 -0.36 -18.08
CA LYS A 628 -24.30 -0.34 -18.21
C LYS A 628 -25.04 -1.01 -17.04
N ASP A 629 -24.37 -1.86 -16.28
CA ASP A 629 -24.89 -2.51 -15.07
C ASP A 629 -24.76 -1.64 -13.80
N GLY A 630 -24.20 -0.43 -13.91
CA GLY A 630 -23.94 0.49 -12.81
C GLY A 630 -22.57 0.34 -12.15
N SER A 631 -21.80 -0.71 -12.48
CA SER A 631 -20.46 -0.94 -11.93
C SER A 631 -19.40 -0.02 -12.53
N PHE A 632 -18.24 0.14 -11.88
CA PHE A 632 -17.18 1.05 -12.35
C PHE A 632 -15.82 0.36 -12.53
N HIS A 633 -15.12 0.75 -13.59
CA HIS A 633 -13.69 0.52 -13.75
C HIS A 633 -12.86 1.34 -12.74
N GLN A 634 -11.67 0.88 -12.39
CA GLN A 634 -10.73 1.63 -11.52
C GLN A 634 -10.18 2.94 -12.11
N LEU A 635 -10.47 3.24 -13.39
CA LEU A 635 -9.95 4.40 -14.14
C LEU A 635 -8.42 4.55 -14.08
N ASN A 636 -7.70 3.42 -13.99
CA ASN A 636 -6.23 3.38 -13.97
C ASN A 636 -5.69 3.85 -15.33
N PHE A 637 -5.15 5.08 -15.40
CA PHE A 637 -4.48 5.60 -16.59
C PHE A 637 -3.05 6.04 -16.28
N HIS A 638 -2.18 5.98 -17.29
CA HIS A 638 -0.80 6.48 -17.29
C HIS A 638 -0.65 7.35 -18.55
N GLN A 639 -0.04 8.53 -18.44
CA GLN A 639 0.21 9.41 -19.59
C GLN A 639 1.41 10.34 -19.33
N PRO A 640 2.02 10.94 -20.36
CA PRO A 640 3.08 11.91 -20.16
C PRO A 640 2.57 13.21 -19.51
N VAL A 641 3.50 13.97 -18.96
CA VAL A 641 3.30 15.34 -18.49
C VAL A 641 4.19 16.25 -19.34
N ASN A 642 3.55 17.15 -20.09
CA ASN A 642 4.21 18.05 -21.04
C ASN A 642 4.35 19.49 -20.51
N ASP A 643 3.87 19.76 -19.30
CA ASP A 643 3.88 21.09 -18.67
C ASP A 643 5.31 21.63 -18.40
N PHE A 644 6.30 20.74 -18.48
CA PHE A 644 7.71 21.03 -18.21
C PHE A 644 8.59 21.03 -19.46
N ASP A 645 8.04 20.82 -20.68
CA ASP A 645 8.78 20.67 -21.95
C ASP A 645 9.73 21.84 -22.28
N LYS A 646 9.45 23.02 -21.72
CA LYS A 646 10.25 24.25 -21.92
C LYS A 646 11.35 24.42 -20.85
N SER A 647 11.44 23.54 -19.87
CA SER A 647 12.34 23.68 -18.73
C SER A 647 13.72 23.09 -19.00
N LEU A 648 14.69 23.97 -19.28
CA LEU A 648 16.09 23.62 -19.50
C LEU A 648 16.80 23.00 -18.27
N LEU A 649 16.11 22.91 -17.12
CA LEU A 649 16.65 22.42 -15.84
C LEU A 649 16.14 21.02 -15.45
N ILE A 650 15.26 20.42 -16.25
CA ILE A 650 14.63 19.13 -15.94
C ILE A 650 14.99 18.11 -17.02
N GLN A 651 15.36 16.90 -16.60
CA GLN A 651 15.84 15.84 -17.49
C GLN A 651 14.71 14.85 -17.83
N GLY A 652 14.75 14.29 -19.05
CA GLY A 652 13.82 13.25 -19.51
C GLY A 652 12.39 13.73 -19.74
N VAL A 653 12.18 14.97 -20.17
CA VAL A 653 10.86 15.59 -20.37
C VAL A 653 10.62 15.90 -21.87
N PRO A 654 9.42 15.62 -22.41
CA PRO A 654 8.38 14.75 -21.86
C PRO A 654 8.80 13.27 -21.98
N ALA A 655 8.09 12.37 -21.29
CA ALA A 655 8.26 10.94 -21.50
C ALA A 655 7.60 10.49 -22.81
N ALA A 656 8.20 9.53 -23.53
CA ALA A 656 7.71 9.10 -24.84
C ALA A 656 6.39 8.33 -24.71
N PRO A 657 5.28 8.74 -25.37
CA PRO A 657 3.94 8.18 -25.13
C PRO A 657 3.81 6.67 -25.39
N ASP A 658 4.61 6.14 -26.32
CA ASP A 658 4.71 4.76 -26.74
C ASP A 658 5.41 3.85 -25.71
N THR A 659 6.16 4.44 -24.76
CA THR A 659 6.86 3.70 -23.71
C THR A 659 6.04 3.49 -22.42
N PHE A 660 4.80 4.01 -22.36
CA PHE A 660 3.85 3.67 -21.29
C PHE A 660 3.14 2.34 -21.57
N PRO A 661 3.17 1.35 -20.63
CA PRO A 661 2.33 0.17 -20.75
C PRO A 661 0.87 0.55 -20.49
N LYS A 662 -0.05 -0.14 -21.16
CA LYS A 662 -1.48 -0.02 -20.84
C LYS A 662 -1.75 -0.63 -19.45
N LEU A 663 -2.14 0.21 -18.49
CA LEU A 663 -2.57 -0.28 -17.19
C LEU A 663 -3.90 -1.02 -17.31
N GLU A 664 -4.00 -2.16 -16.63
CA GLU A 664 -5.30 -2.81 -16.36
C GLU A 664 -6.15 -1.92 -15.46
N SER A 665 -7.43 -1.80 -15.80
CA SER A 665 -8.43 -0.98 -15.12
C SER A 665 -9.67 -1.83 -14.82
N PRO A 666 -9.55 -2.84 -13.93
CA PRO A 666 -10.61 -3.82 -13.72
C PRO A 666 -11.87 -3.17 -13.12
N THR A 667 -13.02 -3.76 -13.42
CA THR A 667 -14.25 -3.52 -12.67
C THR A 667 -14.20 -4.31 -11.38
N THR A 668 -14.44 -3.65 -10.24
CA THR A 668 -14.38 -4.26 -8.92
C THR A 668 -15.50 -3.72 -8.03
N ILE A 669 -15.82 -4.40 -6.94
CA ILE A 669 -16.82 -3.92 -5.97
C ILE A 669 -16.33 -2.60 -5.35
N VAL A 670 -15.05 -2.51 -4.97
CA VAL A 670 -14.46 -1.30 -4.36
C VAL A 670 -14.45 -0.12 -5.33
N SER A 671 -14.09 -0.31 -6.60
CA SER A 671 -14.21 0.76 -7.60
C SER A 671 -15.66 1.18 -7.85
N THR A 672 -16.61 0.25 -7.74
CA THR A 672 -18.05 0.57 -7.83
C THR A 672 -18.51 1.44 -6.66
N ALA A 673 -18.08 1.13 -5.43
CA ALA A 673 -18.33 1.94 -4.25
C ALA A 673 -17.65 3.33 -4.35
N GLN A 674 -16.41 3.40 -4.83
CA GLN A 674 -15.69 4.67 -5.06
C GLN A 674 -16.37 5.54 -6.13
N GLY A 675 -16.94 4.94 -7.19
CA GLY A 675 -17.72 5.65 -8.20
C GLY A 675 -19.03 6.24 -7.67
N LEU A 676 -19.77 5.46 -6.86
CA LEU A 676 -20.95 5.92 -6.13
C LEU A 676 -20.60 7.09 -5.18
N ALA A 677 -19.60 6.91 -4.32
CA ALA A 677 -19.12 7.90 -3.38
C ALA A 677 -18.67 9.19 -4.07
N SER A 678 -18.04 9.08 -5.24
CA SER A 678 -17.64 10.24 -6.05
C SER A 678 -18.83 11.04 -6.60
N PHE A 679 -19.94 10.39 -6.98
CA PHE A 679 -21.16 11.09 -7.36
C PHE A 679 -21.83 11.77 -6.16
N ASN A 680 -21.91 11.10 -5.00
CA ASN A 680 -22.43 11.70 -3.75
C ASN A 680 -21.62 12.96 -3.36
N ALA A 681 -20.29 12.85 -3.36
CA ALA A 681 -19.40 13.96 -3.02
C ALA A 681 -19.58 15.16 -3.96
N ILE A 682 -19.71 14.95 -5.28
CA ILE A 682 -19.95 16.06 -6.21
C ILE A 682 -21.37 16.64 -6.05
N GLY A 683 -22.37 15.81 -5.76
CA GLY A 683 -23.72 16.27 -5.42
C GLY A 683 -23.75 17.17 -4.18
N ALA A 684 -22.98 16.81 -3.15
CA ALA A 684 -22.82 17.61 -1.92
C ALA A 684 -22.03 18.92 -2.09
N ILE A 685 -21.30 19.10 -3.21
CA ILE A 685 -20.57 20.35 -3.52
C ILE A 685 -21.34 21.23 -4.52
N ALA A 686 -21.99 20.62 -5.52
CA ALA A 686 -22.59 21.31 -6.66
C ALA A 686 -24.13 21.37 -6.63
N GLY A 687 -24.76 20.76 -5.62
CA GLY A 687 -26.20 20.78 -5.39
C GLY A 687 -27.02 19.86 -6.32
N GLU A 688 -28.29 19.69 -5.98
CA GLU A 688 -29.23 18.79 -6.67
C GLU A 688 -29.29 19.02 -8.19
N GLN A 689 -29.20 20.26 -8.66
CA GLN A 689 -29.30 20.60 -10.09
C GLN A 689 -28.06 20.15 -10.91
N ALA A 690 -26.93 19.93 -10.26
CA ALA A 690 -25.75 19.31 -10.87
C ALA A 690 -25.86 17.78 -10.82
N ALA A 691 -26.30 17.23 -9.67
CA ALA A 691 -26.47 15.79 -9.46
C ALA A 691 -27.54 15.18 -10.37
N SER A 692 -28.67 15.86 -10.60
CA SER A 692 -29.81 15.35 -11.38
C SER A 692 -29.46 14.98 -12.81
N ARG A 693 -28.46 15.65 -13.41
CA ARG A 693 -27.89 15.33 -14.74
C ARG A 693 -27.33 13.90 -14.82
N TYR A 694 -26.95 13.34 -13.68
CA TYR A 694 -26.38 12.00 -13.52
C TYR A 694 -27.23 11.12 -12.59
N ALA A 695 -28.49 11.47 -12.32
CA ALA A 695 -29.38 10.69 -11.44
C ALA A 695 -29.51 9.21 -11.88
N ARG A 696 -29.52 8.95 -13.19
CA ARG A 696 -29.52 7.57 -13.74
C ARG A 696 -28.21 6.82 -13.44
N ASN A 697 -27.07 7.49 -13.51
CA ASN A 697 -25.77 6.92 -13.16
C ASN A 697 -25.67 6.61 -11.67
N LEU A 698 -26.16 7.54 -10.82
CA LEU A 698 -26.26 7.37 -9.37
C LEU A 698 -27.21 6.22 -8.99
N GLN A 699 -28.40 6.16 -9.59
CA GLN A 699 -29.38 5.08 -9.35
C GLN A 699 -28.82 3.71 -9.76
N ALA A 700 -28.16 3.62 -10.91
CA ALA A 700 -27.51 2.40 -11.37
C ALA A 700 -26.36 1.97 -10.41
N ALA A 701 -25.53 2.91 -9.98
CA ALA A 701 -24.46 2.65 -9.01
C ALA A 701 -25.02 2.14 -7.67
N SER A 702 -26.03 2.83 -7.13
CA SER A 702 -26.67 2.50 -5.85
C SER A 702 -27.40 1.14 -5.89
N LYS A 703 -28.05 0.80 -7.02
CA LYS A 703 -28.61 -0.54 -7.22
C LYS A 703 -27.52 -1.60 -7.24
N ARG A 704 -26.48 -1.39 -8.06
CA ARG A 704 -25.40 -2.38 -8.24
C ARG A 704 -24.59 -2.60 -6.97
N MET A 705 -24.42 -1.55 -6.17
CA MET A 705 -23.76 -1.67 -4.87
C MET A 705 -24.61 -2.43 -3.85
N ALA A 706 -25.95 -2.31 -3.88
CA ALA A 706 -26.84 -3.09 -3.04
C ALA A 706 -26.82 -4.59 -3.37
N GLU A 707 -26.62 -4.95 -4.65
CA GLU A 707 -26.41 -6.34 -5.08
C GLU A 707 -25.07 -6.91 -4.58
N TYR A 708 -24.01 -6.08 -4.50
CA TYR A 708 -22.67 -6.53 -4.10
C TYR A 708 -22.42 -6.54 -2.59
N LEU A 709 -23.07 -5.66 -1.82
CA LEU A 709 -22.66 -5.37 -0.44
C LEU A 709 -22.62 -6.59 0.50
N PRO A 710 -23.61 -7.51 0.54
CA PRO A 710 -23.57 -8.65 1.45
C PRO A 710 -22.35 -9.54 1.21
N THR A 711 -22.09 -9.88 -0.05
CA THR A 711 -20.93 -10.67 -0.48
C THR A 711 -19.60 -9.95 -0.22
N ALA A 712 -19.59 -8.62 -0.24
CA ALA A 712 -18.40 -7.79 -0.10
C ALA A 712 -17.93 -7.63 1.35
N LEU A 713 -18.83 -7.74 2.32
CA LEU A 713 -18.54 -7.62 3.75
C LEU A 713 -18.25 -8.99 4.40
N PHE A 714 -18.98 -10.05 4.03
CA PHE A 714 -19.04 -11.30 4.81
C PHE A 714 -18.37 -12.53 4.15
N VAL A 715 -17.67 -12.39 3.02
CA VAL A 715 -16.89 -13.48 2.39
C VAL A 715 -15.39 -13.32 2.68
N ASP A 716 -14.62 -14.43 2.75
CA ASP A 716 -13.17 -14.40 3.05
C ASP A 716 -12.43 -13.41 2.14
N THR A 717 -11.95 -12.34 2.78
CA THR A 717 -11.17 -11.24 2.18
C THR A 717 -10.00 -11.69 1.31
N LYS A 718 -9.48 -12.91 1.48
CA LYS A 718 -8.42 -13.49 0.63
C LYS A 718 -8.89 -13.90 -0.77
N GLN A 719 -10.20 -14.11 -0.97
CA GLN A 719 -10.78 -14.61 -2.22
C GLN A 719 -11.50 -13.52 -3.01
N THR A 720 -12.21 -12.60 -2.33
CA THR A 720 -13.10 -11.62 -2.99
C THR A 720 -12.49 -10.23 -3.21
N ILE A 721 -11.47 -9.82 -2.44
CA ILE A 721 -10.96 -8.43 -2.44
C ILE A 721 -9.49 -8.35 -2.90
N ALA A 722 -9.17 -9.04 -4.00
CA ALA A 722 -7.82 -9.13 -4.57
C ALA A 722 -7.22 -7.80 -5.08
N SER A 723 -7.99 -6.71 -5.07
CA SER A 723 -7.64 -5.44 -5.74
C SER A 723 -7.53 -4.22 -4.81
N SER A 724 -7.95 -4.31 -3.54
CA SER A 724 -8.14 -3.15 -2.66
C SER A 724 -7.06 -2.98 -1.60
N LEU A 725 -6.98 -1.76 -1.06
CA LEU A 725 -5.89 -1.34 -0.19
C LEU A 725 -6.13 -1.76 1.26
N PHE A 726 -7.33 -1.50 1.80
CA PHE A 726 -7.69 -1.80 3.19
C PHE A 726 -8.81 -2.84 3.33
N GLY A 727 -9.14 -3.58 2.28
CA GLY A 727 -10.13 -4.66 2.33
C GLY A 727 -11.55 -4.11 2.50
N PRO A 728 -12.43 -4.71 3.32
CA PRO A 728 -13.82 -4.25 3.45
C PRO A 728 -13.95 -2.84 4.02
N TYR A 729 -12.92 -2.35 4.73
CA TYR A 729 -12.90 -0.98 5.24
C TYR A 729 -12.75 0.09 4.13
N ASP A 730 -12.33 -0.27 2.91
CA ASP A 730 -12.41 0.65 1.76
C ASP A 730 -13.87 0.97 1.38
N PHE A 731 -14.82 0.08 1.69
CA PHE A 731 -16.26 0.38 1.57
C PHE A 731 -16.72 1.36 2.65
N ALA A 732 -16.18 1.27 3.86
CA ALA A 732 -16.55 2.14 4.98
C ALA A 732 -16.35 3.63 4.62
N LEU A 733 -15.22 3.99 3.99
CA LEU A 733 -15.03 5.35 3.44
C LEU A 733 -16.04 5.70 2.34
N ALA A 734 -16.34 4.77 1.42
CA ALA A 734 -17.27 5.04 0.33
C ALA A 734 -18.70 5.35 0.82
N PHE A 735 -19.11 4.75 1.94
CA PHE A 735 -20.39 5.02 2.61
C PHE A 735 -20.32 6.12 3.67
N SER A 736 -19.13 6.54 4.12
CA SER A 736 -18.94 7.72 4.98
C SER A 736 -18.89 9.05 4.18
N ILE A 737 -19.30 9.04 2.91
CA ILE A 737 -19.64 10.25 2.18
C ILE A 737 -21.15 10.42 2.27
N PRO A 738 -21.66 11.41 3.03
CA PRO A 738 -23.09 11.60 3.15
C PRO A 738 -23.71 11.87 1.79
N ASN A 739 -24.97 11.43 1.61
CA ASN A 739 -25.82 11.99 0.56
C ASN A 739 -25.86 13.52 0.72
N SER A 740 -26.12 14.25 -0.36
CA SER A 740 -26.13 15.72 -0.34
C SER A 740 -26.92 16.25 0.85
N LYS A 741 -26.21 16.87 1.81
CA LYS A 741 -26.85 17.61 2.92
C LYS A 741 -27.86 18.55 2.29
N GLN A 742 -29.10 18.51 2.76
CA GLN A 742 -30.10 19.43 2.23
C GLN A 742 -29.73 20.86 2.61
N ASP A 743 -29.50 21.70 1.61
CA ASP A 743 -29.32 23.13 1.82
C ASP A 743 -30.58 23.77 2.40
N LEU A 744 -30.42 24.93 3.03
CA LEU A 744 -31.52 25.74 3.59
C LEU A 744 -32.46 26.26 2.47
N ARG A 745 -33.40 25.40 2.07
CA ARG A 745 -34.29 25.56 0.93
C ARG A 745 -35.58 26.29 1.31
N THR A 746 -36.16 27.01 0.34
CA THR A 746 -37.54 27.49 0.41
C THR A 746 -38.44 26.51 -0.31
N TRP A 747 -39.14 25.70 0.46
CA TRP A 747 -40.23 24.82 0.05
C TRP A 747 -41.50 25.67 -0.17
N ARG A 748 -42.45 25.18 -0.96
CA ARG A 748 -43.73 25.86 -1.21
C ARG A 748 -44.87 25.07 -0.60
N ASP A 749 -45.79 25.77 0.07
CA ASP A 749 -47.09 25.19 0.41
C ASP A 749 -48.00 25.06 -0.83
N GLN A 750 -49.16 24.42 -0.68
CA GLN A 750 -50.18 24.32 -1.75
C GLN A 750 -50.67 25.67 -2.30
N LYS A 751 -50.38 26.79 -1.63
CA LYS A 751 -50.75 28.16 -2.04
C LYS A 751 -49.53 28.95 -2.58
N GLY A 752 -48.39 28.30 -2.73
CA GLY A 752 -47.13 28.88 -3.21
C GLY A 752 -46.32 29.67 -2.17
N LYS A 753 -46.80 29.77 -0.92
CA LYS A 753 -46.13 30.47 0.19
C LYS A 753 -44.84 29.73 0.57
N GLY A 754 -43.77 30.48 0.79
CA GLY A 754 -42.45 29.91 1.12
C GLY A 754 -42.33 29.45 2.56
N ILE A 755 -42.07 28.17 2.77
CA ILE A 755 -41.60 27.59 4.04
C ILE A 755 -40.09 27.40 3.90
N ARG A 756 -39.28 28.13 4.68
CA ARG A 756 -37.81 28.05 4.61
C ARG A 756 -37.26 27.15 5.73
N GLY A 757 -36.57 26.08 5.37
CA GLY A 757 -36.05 25.08 6.31
C GLY A 757 -35.27 23.95 5.61
N ILE A 758 -34.62 23.12 6.41
CA ILE A 758 -33.85 21.93 5.99
C ILE A 758 -34.70 20.71 6.35
N LEU A 759 -35.10 19.86 5.39
CA LEU A 759 -35.85 18.65 5.72
C LEU A 759 -34.90 17.56 6.24
N LYS A 760 -35.26 17.01 7.42
CA LYS A 760 -34.49 16.05 8.22
C LYS A 760 -34.97 14.60 8.06
N LYS A 761 -36.29 14.40 8.12
CA LYS A 761 -36.92 13.07 8.29
C LYS A 761 -38.30 13.05 7.62
N LEU A 762 -38.71 11.90 7.09
CA LEU A 762 -40.10 11.62 6.70
C LEU A 762 -40.57 10.42 7.54
N GLN A 763 -41.62 10.62 8.33
CA GLN A 763 -42.27 9.62 9.18
C GLN A 763 -43.73 9.47 8.74
N GLY A 764 -44.02 8.46 7.93
CA GLY A 764 -45.34 8.30 7.31
C GLY A 764 -45.68 9.48 6.39
N ASP A 765 -46.84 10.12 6.60
CA ASP A 765 -47.23 11.37 5.91
C ASP A 765 -46.78 12.64 6.65
N ARG A 766 -45.77 12.58 7.54
CA ARG A 766 -45.22 13.75 8.23
C ARG A 766 -43.74 13.98 7.94
N ILE A 767 -43.40 15.22 7.60
CA ILE A 767 -42.05 15.73 7.44
C ILE A 767 -41.55 16.38 8.71
N VAL A 768 -40.24 16.26 8.98
CA VAL A 768 -39.53 17.03 10.00
C VAL A 768 -38.62 18.02 9.28
N MET A 769 -38.74 19.31 9.58
CA MET A 769 -37.88 20.37 9.03
C MET A 769 -37.19 21.15 10.14
N GLU A 770 -35.87 21.24 10.08
CA GLU A 770 -35.10 22.17 10.90
C GLU A 770 -35.27 23.58 10.35
N LYS A 771 -35.61 24.51 11.25
CA LYS A 771 -35.61 25.95 11.01
C LYS A 771 -35.05 26.64 12.24
N GLU A 772 -34.04 27.49 12.06
CA GLU A 772 -33.44 28.28 13.15
C GLU A 772 -32.99 27.43 14.36
N GLY A 773 -32.47 26.21 14.09
CA GLY A 773 -31.99 25.28 15.11
C GLY A 773 -33.09 24.53 15.87
N ARG A 774 -34.34 24.54 15.40
CA ARG A 774 -35.45 23.75 15.95
C ARG A 774 -36.11 22.90 14.87
N ASP A 775 -36.50 21.68 15.22
CA ASP A 775 -37.21 20.78 14.33
C ASP A 775 -38.74 20.98 14.43
N TYR A 776 -39.38 21.19 13.29
CA TYR A 776 -40.82 21.36 13.16
C TYR A 776 -41.44 20.18 12.40
N ARG A 777 -42.47 19.55 12.98
CA ARG A 777 -43.18 18.40 12.40
C ARG A 777 -44.43 18.89 11.63
N PHE A 778 -44.49 18.72 10.30
CA PHE A 778 -45.63 19.11 9.44
C PHE A 778 -46.20 17.91 8.65
N PRO A 779 -47.47 17.92 8.22
CA PRO A 779 -47.96 16.97 7.20
C PRO A 779 -47.24 17.19 5.86
N LEU A 780 -46.83 16.12 5.17
CA LEU A 780 -46.24 16.17 3.82
C LEU A 780 -47.20 16.87 2.84
N SER A 781 -48.49 16.59 2.99
CA SER A 781 -49.59 17.21 2.25
C SER A 781 -49.67 18.74 2.37
N ILE A 782 -48.96 19.41 3.30
CA ILE A 782 -48.88 20.88 3.33
C ILE A 782 -48.13 21.46 2.11
N LEU A 783 -47.21 20.69 1.54
CA LEU A 783 -46.35 21.11 0.44
C LEU A 783 -47.06 21.06 -0.92
N SER A 784 -46.56 21.85 -1.87
CA SER A 784 -46.93 21.78 -3.29
C SER A 784 -46.62 20.40 -3.88
N GLU A 785 -47.30 20.00 -4.96
CA GLU A 785 -47.12 18.65 -5.55
C GLU A 785 -45.67 18.40 -6.02
N GLU A 786 -45.02 19.40 -6.63
CA GLU A 786 -43.59 19.33 -7.01
C GLU A 786 -42.70 19.04 -5.79
N ASP A 787 -42.97 19.72 -4.66
CA ASP A 787 -42.21 19.49 -3.43
C ASP A 787 -42.56 18.17 -2.76
N GLN A 788 -43.83 17.71 -2.81
CA GLN A 788 -44.21 16.39 -2.29
C GLN A 788 -43.51 15.26 -3.06
N GLU A 789 -43.45 15.34 -4.39
CA GLU A 789 -42.67 14.39 -5.20
C GLU A 789 -41.19 14.43 -4.81
N ARG A 790 -40.61 15.62 -4.64
CA ARG A 790 -39.20 15.79 -4.23
C ARG A 790 -38.90 15.21 -2.84
N VAL A 791 -39.82 15.36 -1.88
CA VAL A 791 -39.69 14.73 -0.56
C VAL A 791 -39.81 13.21 -0.65
N ARG A 792 -40.73 12.68 -1.47
CA ARG A 792 -40.85 11.23 -1.72
C ARG A 792 -39.61 10.66 -2.42
N GLU A 793 -39.04 11.39 -3.38
CA GLU A 793 -37.78 11.03 -4.04
C GLU A 793 -36.64 10.98 -3.01
N TRP A 794 -36.45 12.06 -2.24
CA TRP A 794 -35.45 12.12 -1.17
C TRP A 794 -35.61 10.99 -0.13
N ALA A 795 -36.85 10.71 0.32
CA ALA A 795 -37.12 9.62 1.25
C ALA A 795 -36.82 8.25 0.64
N SER A 796 -37.02 8.06 -0.67
CA SER A 796 -36.63 6.84 -1.39
C SER A 796 -35.11 6.67 -1.48
N GLN A 797 -34.37 7.76 -1.69
CA GLN A 797 -32.90 7.78 -1.67
C GLN A 797 -32.35 7.49 -0.26
N GLY A 798 -32.95 8.09 0.78
CA GLY A 798 -32.66 7.81 2.19
C GLY A 798 -32.91 6.34 2.55
N ALA A 799 -34.06 5.78 2.17
CA ALA A 799 -34.38 4.37 2.39
C ALA A 799 -33.47 3.41 1.60
N GLN A 800 -33.03 3.78 0.39
CA GLN A 800 -32.03 3.02 -0.35
C GLN A 800 -30.64 3.09 0.32
N SER A 801 -30.31 4.22 0.95
CA SER A 801 -29.05 4.41 1.69
C SER A 801 -29.06 3.67 3.03
N ALA A 802 -30.18 3.64 3.76
CA ALA A 802 -30.34 2.83 4.97
C ALA A 802 -30.12 1.33 4.69
N LYS A 803 -30.65 0.82 3.56
CA LYS A 803 -30.42 -0.56 3.09
C LYS A 803 -28.94 -0.87 2.77
N LEU A 804 -28.14 0.15 2.47
CA LEU A 804 -26.70 0.04 2.24
C LEU A 804 -25.89 0.25 3.54
N ALA A 805 -26.38 1.08 4.45
CA ALA A 805 -25.72 1.37 5.72
C ALA A 805 -25.84 0.20 6.71
N ILE A 806 -27.05 -0.33 6.95
CA ILE A 806 -27.31 -1.30 8.03
C ILE A 806 -26.36 -2.52 8.02
N PRO A 807 -26.12 -3.23 6.89
CA PRO A 807 -25.20 -4.39 6.88
C PRO A 807 -23.75 -4.00 7.17
N LEU A 808 -23.33 -2.81 6.74
CA LEU A 808 -21.99 -2.25 7.01
C LEU A 808 -21.84 -1.89 8.49
N ILE A 809 -22.85 -1.25 9.11
CA ILE A 809 -22.81 -0.86 10.53
C ILE A 809 -22.67 -2.11 11.40
N ARG A 810 -23.50 -3.14 11.19
CA ARG A 810 -23.40 -4.42 11.92
C ARG A 810 -22.03 -5.08 11.71
N PHE A 811 -21.54 -5.14 10.46
CA PHE A 811 -20.19 -5.64 10.15
C PHE A 811 -19.08 -4.89 10.90
N LEU A 812 -19.20 -3.56 11.05
CA LEU A 812 -18.22 -2.77 11.77
C LEU A 812 -18.32 -2.98 13.28
N VAL A 813 -19.52 -2.98 13.88
CA VAL A 813 -19.70 -3.25 15.32
C VAL A 813 -19.19 -4.65 15.69
N ASP A 814 -19.66 -5.70 14.99
CA ASP A 814 -19.24 -7.09 15.25
C ASP A 814 -17.78 -7.37 14.85
N GLY A 815 -17.22 -6.55 13.95
CA GLY A 815 -15.85 -6.66 13.43
C GLY A 815 -14.77 -5.88 14.22
N GLN A 816 -15.10 -5.28 15.36
CA GLN A 816 -14.14 -4.52 16.18
C GLN A 816 -13.22 -5.45 17.00
N GLY A 817 -11.93 -5.14 17.03
CA GLY A 817 -10.97 -5.86 17.87
C GLY A 817 -11.09 -5.50 19.36
N LYS A 818 -10.72 -6.43 20.25
CA LYS A 818 -10.73 -6.23 21.72
C LYS A 818 -9.83 -5.09 22.22
N ASP A 819 -8.96 -4.55 21.37
CA ASP A 819 -8.15 -3.37 21.61
C ASP A 819 -8.70 -2.11 20.92
N GLY A 820 -10.01 -2.08 20.61
CA GLY A 820 -10.73 -0.97 19.97
C GLY A 820 -10.46 -0.78 18.48
N ALA A 821 -9.50 -1.52 17.92
CA ALA A 821 -9.02 -1.35 16.55
C ALA A 821 -9.73 -2.27 15.55
N TRP A 822 -10.02 -1.73 14.37
CA TRP A 822 -10.38 -2.52 13.19
C TRP A 822 -9.14 -2.89 12.38
N ARG A 823 -9.02 -4.17 11.97
CA ARG A 823 -7.85 -4.71 11.27
C ARG A 823 -8.20 -5.84 10.31
N ASN A 824 -7.87 -5.67 9.03
CA ASN A 824 -7.96 -6.74 8.03
C ASN A 824 -6.80 -7.77 8.14
N THR A 825 -5.68 -7.39 8.75
CA THR A 825 -4.45 -8.18 8.84
C THR A 825 -3.60 -7.70 10.01
N SER A 826 -2.60 -8.49 10.42
CA SER A 826 -1.57 -8.11 11.39
C SER A 826 -0.29 -7.52 10.77
N ARG A 827 -0.28 -7.25 9.46
CA ARG A 827 0.91 -6.81 8.70
C ARG A 827 0.69 -5.44 8.07
N SER A 828 1.69 -4.57 8.13
CA SER A 828 1.66 -3.30 7.41
C SER A 828 1.50 -3.51 5.91
N LYS A 829 0.68 -2.67 5.27
CA LYS A 829 0.49 -2.63 3.81
C LYS A 829 1.25 -1.44 3.21
N SER A 830 1.32 -1.35 1.88
CA SER A 830 1.93 -0.21 1.16
C SER A 830 0.85 0.71 0.62
N LEU A 831 0.85 1.99 1.04
CA LEU A 831 -0.02 3.07 0.59
C LEU A 831 0.29 3.50 -0.86
N ILE A 832 -0.09 2.66 -1.81
CA ILE A 832 -0.01 2.92 -3.25
C ILE A 832 -1.39 2.70 -3.86
N SER A 833 -1.86 3.68 -4.64
CA SER A 833 -3.19 3.67 -5.28
C SER A 833 -3.31 2.59 -6.37
N SER A 834 -4.51 2.29 -6.86
CA SER A 834 -4.71 1.23 -7.85
C SER A 834 -3.86 1.38 -9.12
N SER A 835 -3.69 2.61 -9.65
CA SER A 835 -2.81 2.83 -10.81
C SER A 835 -1.35 2.53 -10.49
N MET A 836 -0.86 2.85 -9.28
CA MET A 836 0.48 2.48 -8.81
C MET A 836 0.63 0.98 -8.56
N ARG A 837 -0.41 0.30 -8.04
CA ARG A 837 -0.41 -1.16 -7.86
C ARG A 837 -0.23 -1.87 -9.21
N THR A 838 -1.07 -1.55 -10.20
CA THR A 838 -0.98 -2.10 -11.56
C THR A 838 0.32 -1.71 -12.28
N ARG A 839 0.78 -0.46 -12.13
CA ARG A 839 2.09 -0.01 -12.66
C ARG A 839 3.23 -0.88 -12.10
N SER A 840 3.19 -1.21 -10.81
CA SER A 840 4.23 -2.02 -10.12
C SER A 840 4.30 -3.50 -10.52
N THR A 841 3.27 -4.06 -11.14
CA THR A 841 3.29 -5.43 -11.69
C THR A 841 3.67 -5.47 -13.18
N MET A 842 3.38 -4.40 -13.93
CA MET A 842 3.58 -4.33 -15.39
C MET A 842 5.03 -4.06 -15.82
N LEU A 843 5.87 -3.49 -14.95
CA LEU A 843 7.15 -2.88 -15.35
C LEU A 843 8.36 -3.43 -14.56
N PRO A 844 9.53 -3.58 -15.20
CA PRO A 844 10.69 -4.21 -14.58
C PRO A 844 11.32 -3.36 -13.47
N GLU A 845 11.73 -4.03 -12.38
CA GLU A 845 12.48 -3.43 -11.26
C GLU A 845 13.90 -3.05 -11.71
N TYR A 846 14.04 -1.85 -12.28
CA TYR A 846 15.34 -1.30 -12.67
C TYR A 846 16.27 -1.14 -11.45
N THR A 847 17.42 -1.81 -11.49
CA THR A 847 18.43 -1.76 -10.43
C THR A 847 19.84 -1.60 -11.01
N GLY A 848 20.48 -0.46 -10.73
CA GLY A 848 21.82 -0.17 -11.24
C GLY A 848 22.48 1.04 -10.58
N ARG A 849 23.82 1.13 -10.69
CA ARG A 849 24.57 2.35 -10.38
C ARG A 849 24.75 3.14 -11.67
N GLY A 850 24.17 4.34 -11.72
CA GLY A 850 24.00 5.11 -12.96
C GLY A 850 22.58 5.07 -13.53
N PHE A 851 21.60 4.58 -12.78
CA PHE A 851 20.18 4.64 -13.13
C PHE A 851 19.69 6.10 -13.15
N ASP A 852 19.06 6.50 -14.25
CA ASP A 852 18.38 7.79 -14.40
C ASP A 852 16.95 7.68 -13.84
N TRP A 853 16.66 8.46 -12.81
CA TRP A 853 15.34 8.46 -12.18
C TRP A 853 14.27 9.21 -12.99
N ALA A 854 14.66 10.03 -13.98
CA ALA A 854 13.70 10.57 -14.94
C ALA A 854 13.10 9.44 -15.81
N GLN A 855 13.89 8.40 -16.09
CA GLN A 855 13.48 7.21 -16.83
C GLN A 855 12.94 6.09 -15.90
N ALA A 856 12.51 6.42 -14.67
CA ALA A 856 11.98 5.46 -13.72
C ALA A 856 10.47 5.18 -13.91
N TRP A 857 10.18 4.14 -14.69
CA TRP A 857 8.82 3.68 -14.96
C TRP A 857 8.14 3.02 -13.76
N VAL A 858 8.89 2.52 -12.76
CA VAL A 858 8.36 1.84 -11.57
C VAL A 858 9.26 2.05 -10.35
N LEU A 859 8.67 2.04 -9.14
CA LEU A 859 9.42 1.92 -7.90
C LEU A 859 9.80 0.46 -7.62
N PRO A 860 11.05 0.17 -7.20
CA PRO A 860 11.48 -1.16 -6.76
C PRO A 860 10.50 -1.80 -5.76
N ALA A 861 10.19 -3.10 -5.87
CA ALA A 861 9.17 -3.74 -5.01
C ALA A 861 9.51 -3.64 -3.51
N ARG A 862 10.81 -3.64 -3.18
CA ARG A 862 11.36 -3.39 -1.84
C ARG A 862 11.15 -1.95 -1.32
N TRP A 863 10.86 -0.98 -2.19
CA TRP A 863 10.58 0.41 -1.80
C TRP A 863 9.15 0.58 -1.30
N ASN A 864 8.16 -0.04 -1.95
CA ASN A 864 6.73 0.06 -1.61
C ASN A 864 6.49 -0.11 -0.09
N ASN A 865 6.82 -1.29 0.46
CA ASN A 865 6.68 -1.60 1.89
C ASN A 865 7.66 -0.84 2.82
N SER A 866 8.71 -0.19 2.29
CA SER A 866 9.71 0.51 3.09
C SER A 866 9.39 2.01 3.26
N TYR A 867 8.93 2.64 2.17
CA TYR A 867 8.78 4.09 2.01
C TYR A 867 7.33 4.57 2.05
N TYR A 868 6.37 3.71 1.71
CA TYR A 868 4.93 3.98 1.77
C TYR A 868 4.16 3.09 2.78
N PRO A 869 4.73 2.61 3.92
CA PRO A 869 4.00 1.68 4.78
C PRO A 869 2.88 2.34 5.59
N THR A 870 1.72 1.67 5.62
CA THR A 870 0.59 1.94 6.51
C THR A 870 0.52 0.89 7.62
N PRO A 871 0.52 1.29 8.90
CA PRO A 871 0.25 0.38 10.02
C PRO A 871 -1.16 -0.22 9.93
N ALA A 872 -1.27 -1.53 10.20
CA ALA A 872 -2.43 -2.35 9.82
C ALA A 872 -3.78 -2.00 10.48
N GLY A 873 -3.77 -1.15 11.51
CA GLY A 873 -4.96 -0.69 12.23
C GLY A 873 -4.98 0.81 12.47
N ILE A 874 -4.47 1.62 11.54
CA ILE A 874 -4.71 3.08 11.56
C ILE A 874 -5.83 3.39 10.58
N VAL A 875 -5.55 3.34 9.28
CA VAL A 875 -6.55 3.65 8.23
C VAL A 875 -7.84 2.83 8.36
N PRO A 876 -7.83 1.50 8.61
CA PRO A 876 -9.07 0.74 8.75
C PRO A 876 -9.91 1.17 9.96
N THR A 877 -9.26 1.57 11.07
CA THR A 877 -9.94 2.05 12.28
C THR A 877 -10.56 3.43 12.03
N SER A 878 -9.82 4.35 11.39
CA SER A 878 -10.36 5.66 11.02
C SER A 878 -11.52 5.55 10.02
N TYR A 879 -11.44 4.68 9.02
CA TYR A 879 -12.52 4.45 8.05
C TYR A 879 -13.76 3.82 8.71
N ALA A 880 -13.57 2.88 9.65
CA ALA A 880 -14.66 2.32 10.44
C ALA A 880 -15.35 3.39 11.31
N MET A 881 -14.58 4.21 12.03
CA MET A 881 -15.10 5.31 12.85
C MET A 881 -15.84 6.36 12.00
N LEU A 882 -15.33 6.73 10.83
CA LEU A 882 -16.01 7.64 9.90
C LEU A 882 -17.34 7.07 9.40
N ALA A 883 -17.41 5.78 9.07
CA ALA A 883 -18.66 5.14 8.67
C ALA A 883 -19.67 5.06 9.83
N LEU A 884 -19.22 4.65 11.02
CA LEU A 884 -20.06 4.58 12.24
C LEU A 884 -20.56 5.95 12.70
N SER A 885 -19.76 7.01 12.55
CA SER A 885 -20.16 8.41 12.77
C SER A 885 -21.30 8.83 11.85
N ASN A 886 -21.12 8.72 10.53
CA ASN A 886 -22.18 9.07 9.56
C ASN A 886 -23.40 8.14 9.66
N ALA A 887 -23.23 6.94 10.21
CA ALA A 887 -24.31 5.98 10.42
C ALA A 887 -25.27 6.33 11.58
N MET A 888 -24.88 7.21 12.51
CA MET A 888 -25.74 7.59 13.64
C MET A 888 -27.09 8.18 13.18
N GLU A 889 -27.13 8.87 12.04
CA GLU A 889 -28.35 9.40 11.41
C GLU A 889 -29.33 8.32 10.90
N TYR A 890 -28.86 7.07 10.76
CA TYR A 890 -29.62 5.92 10.25
C TYR A 890 -29.90 4.84 11.32
N ALA A 891 -29.32 4.98 12.50
CA ALA A 891 -29.54 4.08 13.62
C ALA A 891 -30.92 4.32 14.26
N LEU A 892 -31.50 3.28 14.85
CA LEU A 892 -32.75 3.42 15.59
C LEU A 892 -32.51 4.25 16.85
N GLU A 893 -33.30 5.32 17.00
CA GLU A 893 -33.49 5.99 18.28
C GLU A 893 -34.14 4.99 19.26
N PRO A 894 -33.74 4.92 20.53
CA PRO A 894 -34.46 4.12 21.52
C PRO A 894 -35.90 4.64 21.66
N GLU A 895 -36.87 3.75 21.87
CA GLU A 895 -38.28 4.14 22.04
C GLU A 895 -38.45 4.96 23.34
N VAL A 896 -38.47 6.28 23.19
CA VAL A 896 -38.89 7.22 24.22
C VAL A 896 -40.39 7.44 24.06
N ASP A 897 -41.15 7.23 25.13
CA ASP A 897 -42.61 7.28 25.16
C ASP A 897 -43.10 8.75 25.14
N GLU A 898 -43.01 9.41 23.98
CA GLU A 898 -43.39 10.82 23.79
C GLU A 898 -44.92 11.03 23.84
N SER A 899 -45.41 11.61 24.94
CA SER A 899 -46.79 12.05 25.08
C SER A 899 -47.17 13.11 24.03
N PRO A 900 -48.35 13.01 23.37
CA PRO A 900 -48.69 13.85 22.22
C PRO A 900 -49.36 15.17 22.62
N ASP A 901 -48.58 16.23 22.85
CA ASP A 901 -49.11 17.60 22.80
C ASP A 901 -48.05 18.63 22.37
N ASP A 902 -48.20 19.17 21.14
CA ASP A 902 -47.47 20.35 20.67
C ASP A 902 -48.23 20.97 19.46
N THR A 903 -49.14 21.91 19.73
CA THR A 903 -49.97 22.57 18.70
C THR A 903 -49.21 23.68 17.96
N PRO A 904 -49.46 23.89 16.65
CA PRO A 904 -48.74 24.88 15.86
C PRO A 904 -49.10 26.33 16.26
N PRO A 905 -48.12 27.24 16.38
CA PRO A 905 -48.38 28.64 16.70
C PRO A 905 -49.05 29.37 15.52
N GLY A 906 -50.13 30.10 15.81
CA GLY A 906 -50.87 30.91 14.82
C GLY A 906 -50.17 32.21 14.43
N ASP A 907 -50.68 32.88 13.39
CA ASP A 907 -50.07 34.08 12.79
C ASP A 907 -49.90 35.25 13.78
N ILE A 908 -48.65 35.60 14.10
CA ILE A 908 -48.33 36.91 14.69
C ILE A 908 -48.40 37.95 13.56
N LYS A 909 -49.45 38.77 13.57
CA LYS A 909 -49.55 39.95 12.70
C LYS A 909 -48.57 41.02 13.17
N THR A 910 -47.79 41.57 12.24
CA THR A 910 -46.94 42.74 12.48
C THR A 910 -47.76 43.98 12.79
N GLN A 911 -47.49 44.64 13.92
CA GLN A 911 -47.73 46.07 14.11
C GLN A 911 -46.38 46.80 14.15
N PRO A 912 -46.26 48.01 13.58
CA PRO A 912 -45.08 48.83 13.69
C PRO A 912 -45.18 49.77 14.90
N GLU A 913 -44.20 49.73 15.80
CA GLU A 913 -44.00 50.77 16.82
C GLU A 913 -42.77 51.61 16.52
N ASN A 914 -42.84 52.89 16.89
CA ASN A 914 -41.82 53.90 16.60
C ASN A 914 -40.73 53.93 17.67
N LEU A 915 -39.52 54.35 17.29
CA LEU A 915 -38.59 54.91 18.28
C LEU A 915 -39.16 56.21 18.86
N PRO A 916 -38.82 56.51 20.12
CA PRO A 916 -38.14 57.77 20.38
C PRO A 916 -36.81 57.60 21.16
N ASP A 917 -36.07 58.70 21.24
CA ASP A 917 -34.69 58.79 21.72
C ASP A 917 -34.47 58.40 23.20
N GLN A 918 -33.22 57.99 23.49
CA GLN A 918 -32.60 58.25 24.80
C GLN A 918 -31.23 58.89 24.60
N GLN A 919 -31.08 60.13 25.10
CA GLN A 919 -29.79 60.77 25.31
C GLN A 919 -29.42 60.74 26.80
N ALA A 920 -28.14 60.45 27.06
CA ALA A 920 -27.30 61.09 28.07
C ALA A 920 -27.52 60.84 29.61
N VAL A 921 -26.47 60.25 30.21
CA VAL A 921 -25.71 60.80 31.37
C VAL A 921 -26.11 60.42 32.83
N VAL A 922 -25.52 59.30 33.30
CA VAL A 922 -24.46 59.22 34.36
C VAL A 922 -24.78 59.44 35.87
N GLN A 923 -24.46 58.40 36.68
CA GLN A 923 -24.00 58.36 38.10
C GLN A 923 -24.97 58.71 39.26
N PRO A 924 -24.63 58.36 40.54
CA PRO A 924 -23.67 57.34 41.03
C PRO A 924 -24.20 56.42 42.17
N GLU A 925 -23.71 55.17 42.22
CA GLU A 925 -22.74 54.68 43.24
C GLU A 925 -22.10 53.36 42.76
#